data_AF-R9IBC3-F1
#
_entry.id   AF-R9IBC3-F1
#
_cell.length_a   1.000
_cell.length_b   1.000
_cell.length_c   1.000
_cell.angle_alpha   90.00
_cell.angle_beta   90.00
_cell.angle_gamma   90.00
#
_symmetry.space_group_name_H-M   'P 1'
#
loop_
_entity.id
_entity.type
_entity.pdbx_description
1 polymer ?
#
loop_
_entity_poly.entity_id
_entity_poly.type
_entity_poly.pdbx_seq_one_letter_code
_entity_poly.pdbx_strand_id
1 'polypeptide(L)'
;MNKKFLSAILFGALMVSSTGTFVSCKDYDDDINELNSRVDGIESQIKDLEAKINAAKWITSVTPATGGFTVAFSDGSSYTITNGKDGAAGEAGAAGTEWTISEDGFWVCNGEKTTVKAVGQDGAQGEAGKDAQPEVKKENGMWYLWNGTEFEEFAGSAAPATNIPYYYTDPNDANYTILVICDKDGKNEKEIRLPMNEGLAEILILNETRNMTISYYRYNGTAEWNGAKPLPAKGEYLITQPTKSFLIQVTPANYDLAALDLKLVNSKGEEAPVVLGEATPYVGELGVQSRAVSASGIFEVAVSPKDFNTETIKNWKENFNSRGLSLVANESVRSTYSTRLVLSDMASVTIPTLYWDNRWYDNNQGEEHVDGYAQDLNKGNEIVLAPQKRVTYNSGNYIQFESAEELIYDASVAMASASKADSIKFGVAIDGVKITAKNACTLFVDVNYVDAKGQVKKAQNVKVRFYEGYIAPEIEDFALAAVTHQTVADASKQIQLVDFSTYFAKYANDEASRILWNADASLVKGGQVEIDGTTYSNVQAVWEHENEYGDIVTTKVDDLVSAIVLCDKEGKNEGVNAKAANLKVKFVANYGGIDFEKGKVTVYATVKMKQADGSIAPVQTIAIPVTLKNPAAADIAATYAFNAADFKDNTLTVLDKTTVNVNAKLTKGQLIFDAENMKYDKNSITVGANGDVTLKDAKNMGKSYTIAGVQTMCLDRKYDVSFTVKFVNSKDYELAVPTALSVACAGANEIKVKYGDLVKNDGYTYNYKLTNFAGVLIAANSITDLKFYADKEYATPMTYLDITSDDNKNLTIKSTGDKIANDITITVYAQFTVNGETIKKSFNVTVTGAL
;
A
#
# COMPACT_ATOMS: atom_id res chain seq x y z
N MET A 1 23.54 32.24 -24.95
CA MET A 1 23.56 33.69 -25.25
C MET A 1 22.22 34.32 -24.88
N ASN A 2 22.19 35.52 -24.29
CA ASN A 2 20.94 36.17 -23.88
C ASN A 2 20.12 36.49 -25.15
N LYS A 3 19.00 35.80 -25.39
CA LYS A 3 18.22 35.87 -26.65
C LYS A 3 17.85 37.30 -27.06
N LYS A 4 17.73 38.20 -26.08
CA LYS A 4 17.48 39.64 -26.26
C LYS A 4 18.64 40.41 -26.89
N PHE A 5 19.89 39.95 -26.72
CA PHE A 5 21.09 40.63 -27.19
C PHE A 5 21.31 40.45 -28.70
N LEU A 6 20.97 39.27 -29.24
CA LEU A 6 21.06 38.99 -30.68
C LEU A 6 19.99 39.75 -31.47
N SER A 7 18.75 39.81 -30.95
CA SER A 7 17.68 40.68 -31.47
C SER A 7 18.15 42.13 -31.54
N ALA A 8 18.58 42.72 -30.42
CA ALA A 8 18.96 44.14 -30.35
C ALA A 8 20.10 44.54 -31.31
N ILE A 9 21.08 43.65 -31.56
CA ILE A 9 22.20 43.92 -32.47
C ILE A 9 21.78 43.83 -33.94
N LEU A 10 20.97 42.83 -34.32
CA LEU A 10 20.44 42.70 -35.67
C LEU A 10 19.52 43.88 -36.01
N PHE A 11 18.75 44.36 -35.03
CA PHE A 11 17.90 45.56 -35.15
C PHE A 11 18.71 46.86 -35.26
N GLY A 12 19.83 46.97 -34.53
CA GLY A 12 20.73 48.11 -34.64
C GLY A 12 21.39 48.25 -36.01
N ALA A 13 21.55 47.15 -36.76
CA ALA A 13 22.06 47.18 -38.14
C ALA A 13 20.96 47.52 -39.16
N LEU A 14 19.71 47.08 -38.94
CA LEU A 14 18.58 47.35 -39.84
C LEU A 14 18.07 48.81 -39.77
N MET A 15 18.17 49.47 -38.60
CA MET A 15 17.76 50.87 -38.43
C MET A 15 18.68 51.87 -39.17
N VAL A 16 19.94 51.50 -39.42
CA VAL A 16 20.97 52.40 -39.99
C VAL A 16 20.75 52.65 -41.50
N SER A 17 19.95 51.82 -42.19
CA SER A 17 19.63 52.01 -43.62
C SER A 17 18.44 52.95 -43.88
N SER A 18 17.77 53.48 -42.85
CA SER A 18 16.52 54.26 -42.99
C SER A 18 16.70 55.79 -42.96
N THR A 19 17.77 56.32 -43.55
CA THR A 19 17.95 57.78 -43.69
C THR A 19 17.19 58.31 -44.92
N GLY A 20 15.87 58.48 -44.77
CA GLY A 20 15.07 59.22 -45.75
C GLY A 20 15.35 60.73 -45.66
N THR A 21 15.74 61.35 -46.77
CA THR A 21 15.85 62.80 -46.89
C THR A 21 14.45 63.41 -46.90
N PHE A 22 14.07 64.10 -45.82
CA PHE A 22 12.80 64.81 -45.72
C PHE A 22 12.76 65.98 -46.73
N VAL A 23 11.91 65.88 -47.75
CA VAL A 23 11.57 67.02 -48.61
C VAL A 23 10.39 67.75 -47.98
N SER A 24 10.68 68.92 -47.43
CA SER A 24 9.72 69.80 -46.77
C SER A 24 8.62 70.26 -47.75
N CYS A 25 7.36 69.92 -47.47
CA CYS A 25 6.18 70.70 -47.87
C CYS A 25 4.91 70.34 -47.06
N LYS A 26 4.71 71.04 -45.95
CA LYS A 26 3.42 71.51 -45.38
C LYS A 26 2.23 70.53 -45.23
N ASP A 27 2.50 69.27 -44.91
CA ASP A 27 1.52 68.30 -44.44
C ASP A 27 2.21 67.39 -43.40
N TYR A 28 2.13 67.76 -42.13
CA TYR A 28 2.77 66.96 -41.08
C TYR A 28 1.92 65.75 -40.66
N ASP A 29 0.62 65.73 -40.96
CA ASP A 29 -0.27 64.66 -40.51
C ASP A 29 -0.12 63.41 -41.39
N ASP A 30 0.02 63.58 -42.71
CA ASP A 30 0.28 62.48 -43.64
C ASP A 30 1.69 61.92 -43.46
N ASP A 31 2.70 62.79 -43.25
CA ASP A 31 4.07 62.38 -42.91
C ASP A 31 4.11 61.55 -41.60
N ILE A 32 3.36 61.98 -40.57
CA ILE A 32 3.26 61.27 -39.29
C ILE A 32 2.49 59.96 -39.44
N ASN A 33 1.43 59.91 -40.26
CA ASN A 33 0.70 58.68 -40.52
C ASN A 33 1.54 57.66 -41.31
N GLU A 34 2.34 58.11 -42.27
CA GLU A 34 3.28 57.25 -42.99
C GLU A 34 4.40 56.75 -42.06
N LEU A 35 4.93 57.62 -41.19
CA LEU A 35 5.88 57.24 -40.14
C LEU A 35 5.28 56.21 -39.18
N ASN A 36 4.06 56.41 -38.68
CA ASN A 36 3.38 55.46 -37.80
C ASN A 36 3.12 54.13 -38.49
N SER A 37 2.68 54.13 -39.75
CA SER A 37 2.46 52.89 -40.51
C SER A 37 3.76 52.11 -40.74
N ARG A 38 4.88 52.81 -40.96
CA ARG A 38 6.22 52.19 -41.06
C ARG A 38 6.69 51.66 -39.71
N VAL A 39 6.46 52.40 -38.62
CA VAL A 39 6.78 51.97 -37.25
C VAL A 39 5.95 50.74 -36.84
N ASP A 40 4.65 50.72 -37.14
CA ASP A 40 3.75 49.60 -36.86
C ASP A 40 4.12 48.36 -37.70
N GLY A 41 4.50 48.55 -38.96
CA GLY A 41 5.01 47.47 -39.82
C GLY A 41 6.31 46.86 -39.30
N ILE A 42 7.22 47.71 -38.81
CA ILE A 42 8.45 47.28 -38.13
C ILE A 42 8.12 46.56 -36.81
N GLU A 43 7.20 47.10 -35.99
CA GLU A 43 6.79 46.46 -34.73
C GLU A 43 6.15 45.07 -34.97
N SER A 44 5.33 44.94 -36.01
CA SER A 44 4.74 43.65 -36.39
C SER A 44 5.80 42.64 -36.84
N GLN A 45 6.78 43.06 -37.65
CA GLN A 45 7.90 42.21 -38.06
C GLN A 45 8.80 41.84 -36.86
N ILE A 46 8.97 42.75 -35.90
CA ILE A 46 9.68 42.50 -34.64
C ILE A 46 8.95 41.44 -33.81
N LYS A 47 7.62 41.57 -33.62
CA LYS A 47 6.82 40.60 -32.86
C LYS A 47 6.84 39.20 -33.49
N ASP A 48 6.73 39.10 -34.81
CA ASP A 48 6.76 37.82 -35.52
C ASP A 48 8.14 37.16 -35.47
N LEU A 49 9.20 37.96 -35.59
CA LEU A 49 10.58 37.47 -35.47
C LEU A 49 10.90 37.05 -34.03
N GLU A 50 10.46 37.82 -33.02
CA GLU A 50 10.59 37.46 -31.61
C GLU A 50 9.81 36.18 -31.28
N ALA A 51 8.59 36.00 -31.80
CA ALA A 51 7.81 34.79 -31.59
C ALA A 51 8.52 33.54 -32.17
N LYS A 52 9.15 33.66 -33.33
CA LYS A 52 9.91 32.56 -33.97
C LYS A 52 11.21 32.24 -33.23
N ILE A 53 11.94 33.25 -32.75
CA ILE A 53 13.16 33.07 -31.93
C ILE A 53 12.82 32.48 -30.55
N ASN A 54 11.68 32.84 -29.97
CA ASN A 54 11.23 32.32 -28.68
C ASN A 54 10.80 30.84 -28.73
N ALA A 55 10.46 30.32 -29.92
CA ALA A 55 10.11 28.92 -30.15
C ALA A 55 11.30 27.95 -30.22
N ALA A 56 12.51 28.37 -29.83
CA ALA A 56 13.73 27.54 -29.72
C ALA A 56 14.24 26.90 -31.03
N LYS A 57 13.95 27.51 -32.18
CA LYS A 57 14.44 27.08 -33.50
C LYS A 57 15.84 27.66 -33.78
N TRP A 58 16.81 26.86 -34.20
CA TRP A 58 18.13 27.34 -34.61
C TRP A 58 18.20 27.56 -36.13
N ILE A 59 19.14 28.41 -36.56
CA ILE A 59 19.30 28.83 -37.97
C ILE A 59 20.14 27.79 -38.71
N THR A 60 19.59 27.18 -39.75
CA THR A 60 20.29 26.19 -40.58
C THR A 60 21.01 26.81 -41.78
N SER A 61 20.51 27.92 -42.30
CA SER A 61 21.19 28.69 -43.36
C SER A 61 20.70 30.13 -43.43
N VAL A 62 21.53 30.99 -44.02
CA VAL A 62 21.17 32.35 -44.44
C VAL A 62 21.49 32.46 -45.92
N THR A 63 20.50 32.78 -46.75
CA THR A 63 20.67 32.86 -48.22
C THR A 63 20.27 34.23 -48.73
N PRO A 64 20.99 34.80 -49.72
CA PRO A 64 20.57 36.05 -50.36
C PRO A 64 19.17 35.95 -50.97
N ALA A 65 18.38 37.00 -50.84
CA ALA A 65 17.07 37.13 -51.48
C ALA A 65 16.95 38.51 -52.14
N THR A 66 16.02 38.67 -53.10
CA THR A 66 15.78 39.96 -53.75
C THR A 66 15.42 41.02 -52.69
N GLY A 67 16.29 42.02 -52.55
CA GLY A 67 16.10 43.11 -51.58
C GLY A 67 16.33 42.73 -50.12
N GLY A 68 17.02 41.63 -49.80
CA GLY A 68 17.31 41.23 -48.43
C GLY A 68 17.91 39.82 -48.29
N PHE A 69 17.49 39.07 -47.27
CA PHE A 69 17.98 37.70 -47.02
C PHE A 69 16.90 36.79 -46.45
N THR A 70 17.01 35.49 -46.71
CA THR A 70 16.16 34.44 -46.14
C THR A 70 16.92 33.64 -45.09
N VAL A 71 16.36 33.58 -43.89
CA VAL A 71 16.85 32.77 -42.77
C VAL A 71 16.06 31.45 -42.75
N ALA A 72 16.73 30.32 -42.86
CA ALA A 72 16.12 28.99 -42.70
C ALA A 72 16.33 28.46 -41.27
N PHE A 73 15.34 27.73 -40.77
CA PHE A 73 15.32 27.16 -39.43
C PHE A 73 15.36 25.63 -39.44
N SER A 74 15.68 25.04 -38.30
CA SER A 74 15.86 23.60 -38.11
C SER A 74 14.61 22.73 -38.31
N ASP A 75 13.41 23.32 -38.30
CA ASP A 75 12.14 22.64 -38.57
C ASP A 75 11.76 22.64 -40.05
N GLY A 76 12.64 23.13 -40.92
CA GLY A 76 12.41 23.29 -42.36
C GLY A 76 11.63 24.55 -42.74
N SER A 77 11.24 25.39 -41.78
CA SER A 77 10.63 26.69 -42.07
C SER A 77 11.68 27.74 -42.44
N SER A 78 11.27 28.78 -43.16
CA SER A 78 12.13 29.91 -43.51
C SER A 78 11.44 31.25 -43.30
N TYR A 79 12.23 32.31 -43.15
CA TYR A 79 11.74 33.68 -42.99
C TYR A 79 12.60 34.65 -43.78
N THR A 80 11.99 35.39 -44.69
CA THR A 80 12.67 36.40 -45.52
C THR A 80 12.57 37.77 -44.87
N ILE A 81 13.72 38.38 -44.61
CA ILE A 81 13.84 39.77 -44.22
C ILE A 81 14.10 40.55 -45.50
N THR A 82 13.16 41.42 -45.86
CA THR A 82 13.29 42.35 -46.98
C THR A 82 13.60 43.74 -46.44
N ASN A 83 14.39 44.53 -47.17
CA ASN A 83 14.54 45.96 -46.92
C ASN A 83 13.15 46.62 -46.99
N GLY A 84 12.96 47.71 -46.24
CA GLY A 84 11.72 48.48 -46.30
C GLY A 84 11.37 48.88 -47.74
N LYS A 85 10.07 48.92 -48.05
CA LYS A 85 9.51 49.25 -49.37
C LYS A 85 10.19 50.49 -49.96
N ASP A 86 10.63 50.41 -51.21
CA ASP A 86 11.35 51.48 -51.91
C ASP A 86 10.66 52.84 -51.70
N GLY A 87 11.41 53.81 -51.16
CA GLY A 87 11.03 55.22 -51.26
C GLY A 87 10.93 55.63 -52.73
N ALA A 88 10.15 56.67 -53.02
CA ALA A 88 9.93 57.16 -54.39
C ALA A 88 11.22 57.20 -55.22
N ALA A 89 11.15 56.72 -56.47
CA ALA A 89 12.29 56.51 -57.35
C ALA A 89 13.25 57.71 -57.38
N GLY A 90 14.42 57.55 -56.74
CA GLY A 90 15.57 58.42 -56.95
C GLY A 90 16.15 58.22 -58.35
N GLU A 91 16.96 59.17 -58.81
CA GLU A 91 17.66 59.08 -60.09
C GLU A 91 18.36 57.71 -60.24
N ALA A 92 18.37 57.18 -61.47
CA ALA A 92 18.99 55.91 -61.79
C ALA A 92 20.40 55.86 -61.18
N GLY A 93 20.65 54.87 -60.32
CA GLY A 93 21.98 54.62 -59.79
C GLY A 93 22.99 54.51 -60.92
N ALA A 94 24.20 55.02 -60.69
CA ALA A 94 25.29 54.95 -61.67
C ALA A 94 25.41 53.51 -62.22
N ALA A 95 25.56 53.38 -63.54
CA ALA A 95 25.67 52.10 -64.21
C ALA A 95 26.77 51.24 -63.55
N GLY A 96 26.50 49.95 -63.35
CA GLY A 96 27.50 49.02 -62.85
C GLY A 96 28.77 49.01 -63.71
N THR A 97 29.91 48.60 -63.13
CA THR A 97 31.21 48.55 -63.81
C THR A 97 31.12 47.85 -65.17
N GLU A 98 31.43 48.59 -66.25
CA GLU A 98 31.44 48.10 -67.62
C GLU A 98 32.83 47.59 -68.00
N TRP A 99 32.88 46.38 -68.55
CA TRP A 99 34.11 45.76 -69.05
C TRP A 99 34.04 45.62 -70.57
N THR A 100 35.01 46.22 -71.28
CA THR A 100 35.14 46.11 -72.75
C THR A 100 36.54 45.69 -73.13
N ILE A 101 36.76 45.37 -74.42
CA ILE A 101 38.08 45.07 -74.96
C ILE A 101 38.51 46.21 -75.89
N SER A 102 39.68 46.77 -75.65
CA SER A 102 40.31 47.78 -76.51
C SER A 102 40.67 47.21 -77.89
N GLU A 103 40.81 48.07 -78.91
CA GLU A 103 41.18 47.65 -80.28
C GLU A 103 42.48 46.83 -80.34
N ASP A 104 43.41 47.02 -79.39
CA ASP A 104 44.67 46.27 -79.30
C ASP A 104 44.63 45.09 -78.31
N GLY A 105 43.43 44.71 -77.84
CA GLY A 105 43.16 43.43 -77.19
C GLY A 105 43.32 43.38 -75.67
N PHE A 106 43.35 44.53 -74.98
CA PHE A 106 43.38 44.59 -73.51
C PHE A 106 42.01 44.88 -72.91
N TRP A 107 41.79 44.39 -71.69
CA TRP A 107 40.61 44.72 -70.90
C TRP A 107 40.55 46.23 -70.63
N VAL A 108 39.34 46.77 -70.61
CA VAL A 108 39.03 48.17 -70.34
C VAL A 108 37.93 48.21 -69.28
N CYS A 109 38.18 48.91 -68.18
CA CYS A 109 37.22 49.13 -67.08
C CYS A 109 36.66 50.55 -67.20
N ASN A 110 35.37 50.71 -67.45
CA ASN A 110 34.71 52.02 -67.55
C ASN A 110 35.45 53.03 -68.46
N GLY A 111 36.01 52.55 -69.58
CA GLY A 111 36.77 53.37 -70.53
C GLY A 111 38.28 53.51 -70.23
N GLU A 112 38.77 53.08 -69.07
CA GLU A 112 40.19 53.05 -68.74
C GLU A 112 40.82 51.69 -69.08
N LYS A 113 41.83 51.71 -69.93
CA LYS A 113 42.54 50.50 -70.39
C LYS A 113 43.42 49.92 -69.28
N THR A 114 43.31 48.62 -69.06
CA THR A 114 44.13 47.87 -68.09
C THR A 114 45.39 47.30 -68.73
N THR A 115 46.28 46.73 -67.91
CA THR A 115 47.48 46.01 -68.37
C THR A 115 47.21 44.55 -68.74
N VAL A 116 45.99 44.04 -68.50
CA VAL A 116 45.65 42.63 -68.71
C VAL A 116 45.12 42.40 -70.12
N LYS A 117 45.79 41.53 -70.89
CA LYS A 117 45.39 41.19 -72.25
C LYS A 117 44.24 40.19 -72.23
N ALA A 118 43.12 40.51 -72.88
CA ALA A 118 41.96 39.64 -72.91
C ALA A 118 42.16 38.50 -73.94
N VAL A 119 41.93 37.26 -73.52
CA VAL A 119 42.04 36.07 -74.36
C VAL A 119 40.79 35.22 -74.16
N GLY A 120 40.19 34.68 -75.21
CA GLY A 120 39.08 33.73 -75.05
C GLY A 120 39.57 32.39 -74.50
N GLN A 121 38.78 31.69 -73.70
CA GLN A 121 39.09 30.32 -73.30
C GLN A 121 38.66 29.37 -74.43
N ASP A 122 39.60 28.60 -75.01
CA ASP A 122 39.25 27.55 -75.97
C ASP A 122 38.41 26.49 -75.24
N GLY A 123 37.12 26.40 -75.61
CA GLY A 123 36.23 25.38 -75.07
C GLY A 123 36.70 23.97 -75.45
N ALA A 124 36.65 23.03 -74.51
CA ALA A 124 36.80 21.61 -74.82
C ALA A 124 35.77 21.22 -75.89
N GLN A 125 36.27 20.57 -76.94
CA GLN A 125 35.58 20.15 -78.16
C GLN A 125 34.15 19.62 -77.94
N GLY A 126 33.15 20.34 -78.46
CA GLY A 126 31.79 19.83 -78.69
C GLY A 126 30.70 20.85 -78.39
N GLU A 127 30.30 21.59 -79.43
CA GLU A 127 29.01 22.27 -79.70
C GLU A 127 29.31 23.48 -80.61
N ALA A 128 28.73 23.53 -81.82
CA ALA A 128 29.02 24.57 -82.79
C ALA A 128 28.26 25.86 -82.45
N GLY A 129 28.99 26.92 -82.10
CA GLY A 129 28.45 28.29 -82.00
C GLY A 129 28.49 28.91 -80.62
N LYS A 130 29.68 29.10 -80.05
CA LYS A 130 29.98 30.22 -79.14
C LYS A 130 31.40 30.72 -79.46
N ASP A 131 31.49 31.92 -79.99
CA ASP A 131 32.77 32.63 -80.07
C ASP A 131 33.40 32.65 -78.67
N ALA A 132 34.71 32.40 -78.57
CA ALA A 132 35.44 32.40 -77.31
C ALA A 132 35.40 33.82 -76.70
N GLN A 133 34.45 34.04 -75.78
CA GLN A 133 34.29 35.34 -75.12
C GLN A 133 35.31 35.46 -73.99
N PRO A 134 36.03 36.59 -73.88
CA PRO A 134 36.84 36.91 -72.70
C PRO A 134 36.00 36.88 -71.40
N GLU A 135 36.57 36.39 -70.29
CA GLU A 135 35.87 36.18 -69.01
C GLU A 135 36.37 37.09 -67.88
N VAL A 136 35.44 37.63 -67.09
CA VAL A 136 35.68 38.41 -65.86
C VAL A 136 35.04 37.70 -64.68
N LYS A 137 35.78 37.55 -63.57
CA LYS A 137 35.35 36.86 -62.35
C LYS A 137 35.35 37.80 -61.14
N LYS A 138 34.45 37.61 -60.17
CA LYS A 138 34.41 38.37 -58.91
C LYS A 138 34.45 37.44 -57.70
N GLU A 139 35.47 37.55 -56.87
CA GLU A 139 35.66 36.79 -55.62
C GLU A 139 36.16 37.73 -54.51
N ASN A 140 35.66 37.57 -53.28
CA ASN A 140 36.04 38.40 -52.11
C ASN A 140 35.98 39.92 -52.35
N GLY A 141 35.02 40.38 -53.17
CA GLY A 141 34.87 41.81 -53.50
C GLY A 141 35.86 42.34 -54.53
N MET A 142 36.80 41.52 -55.00
CA MET A 142 37.82 41.88 -55.98
C MET A 142 37.48 41.32 -57.36
N TRP A 143 37.84 42.05 -58.41
CA TRP A 143 37.66 41.64 -59.80
C TRP A 143 38.91 40.94 -60.31
N TYR A 144 38.73 39.85 -61.04
CA TYR A 144 39.80 39.12 -61.67
C TYR A 144 39.55 39.02 -63.18
N LEU A 145 40.58 39.32 -63.96
CA LEU A 145 40.54 39.41 -65.43
C LEU A 145 41.29 38.22 -66.01
N TRP A 146 40.65 37.46 -66.90
CA TRP A 146 41.30 36.33 -67.56
C TRP A 146 42.32 36.82 -68.60
N ASN A 147 43.55 36.33 -68.48
CA ASN A 147 44.67 36.69 -69.36
C ASN A 147 45.04 35.62 -70.40
N GLY A 148 44.30 34.50 -70.43
CA GLY A 148 44.59 33.34 -71.28
C GLY A 148 45.26 32.17 -70.56
N THR A 149 45.81 32.38 -69.37
CA THR A 149 46.48 31.34 -68.57
C THR A 149 45.93 31.26 -67.15
N GLU A 150 45.71 32.42 -66.53
CA GLU A 150 45.15 32.54 -65.19
C GLU A 150 44.28 33.80 -65.06
N PHE A 151 43.59 33.88 -63.92
CA PHE A 151 42.82 35.06 -63.53
C PHE A 151 43.75 36.01 -62.77
N GLU A 152 44.01 37.19 -63.36
CA GLU A 152 44.85 38.23 -62.75
C GLU A 152 43.98 39.23 -61.99
N GLU A 153 44.36 39.56 -60.76
CA GLU A 153 43.63 40.50 -59.91
C GLU A 153 43.71 41.92 -60.48
N PHE A 154 42.56 42.56 -60.66
CA PHE A 154 42.48 43.97 -61.08
C PHE A 154 42.60 44.90 -59.87
N ALA A 155 43.76 45.55 -59.72
CA ALA A 155 44.06 46.51 -58.66
C ALA A 155 43.65 47.97 -58.98
N GLY A 156 42.65 48.19 -59.84
CA GLY A 156 42.19 49.53 -60.21
C GLY A 156 41.29 50.18 -59.15
N SER A 157 41.50 51.48 -58.93
CA SER A 157 40.95 52.26 -57.82
C SER A 157 39.47 52.62 -57.96
N ALA A 158 38.58 51.76 -57.44
CA ALA A 158 37.36 52.09 -56.71
C ALA A 158 36.54 50.81 -56.47
N ALA A 159 36.33 50.45 -55.21
CA ALA A 159 35.52 49.29 -54.83
C ALA A 159 34.06 49.43 -55.32
N PRO A 160 33.46 48.40 -55.95
CA PRO A 160 32.03 48.38 -56.23
C PRO A 160 31.24 48.37 -54.91
N ALA A 161 30.11 49.08 -54.87
CA ALA A 161 29.27 49.30 -53.69
C ALA A 161 29.03 48.03 -52.84
N THR A 162 29.50 48.09 -51.60
CA THR A 162 29.54 47.05 -50.56
C THR A 162 28.18 46.87 -49.85
N ASN A 163 27.09 46.69 -50.61
CA ASN A 163 25.72 46.67 -50.06
C ASN A 163 25.05 45.28 -49.95
N ILE A 164 25.78 44.17 -50.11
CA ILE A 164 25.22 42.82 -49.98
C ILE A 164 25.82 42.14 -48.73
N PRO A 165 25.01 41.83 -47.70
CA PRO A 165 25.46 41.03 -46.56
C PRO A 165 26.01 39.67 -47.00
N TYR A 166 27.09 39.21 -46.37
CA TYR A 166 27.71 37.90 -46.65
C TYR A 166 28.08 37.19 -45.35
N TYR A 167 28.38 35.89 -45.42
CA TYR A 167 28.75 35.09 -44.24
C TYR A 167 29.92 34.15 -44.52
N TYR A 168 30.64 33.77 -43.47
CA TYR A 168 31.71 32.77 -43.52
C TYR A 168 31.81 32.00 -42.19
N THR A 169 32.30 30.75 -42.23
CA THR A 169 32.61 29.98 -41.01
C THR A 169 33.72 30.67 -40.22
N ASP A 170 33.56 30.83 -38.92
CA ASP A 170 34.58 31.45 -38.05
C ASP A 170 35.90 30.66 -38.19
N PRO A 171 36.99 31.30 -38.66
CA PRO A 171 38.27 30.64 -38.87
C PRO A 171 38.86 30.01 -37.60
N ASN A 172 38.42 30.46 -36.43
CA ASN A 172 38.91 29.99 -35.13
C ASN A 172 37.97 28.99 -34.45
N ASP A 173 36.75 28.80 -34.96
CA ASP A 173 35.73 27.96 -34.31
C ASP A 173 34.67 27.48 -35.32
N ALA A 174 34.83 26.26 -35.81
CA ALA A 174 33.96 25.67 -36.83
C ALA A 174 32.48 25.53 -36.40
N ASN A 175 32.16 25.75 -35.11
CA ASN A 175 30.79 25.74 -34.60
C ASN A 175 30.06 27.09 -34.80
N TYR A 176 30.72 28.10 -35.37
CA TYR A 176 30.15 29.43 -35.58
C TYR A 176 30.32 29.92 -37.03
N THR A 177 29.37 30.74 -37.47
CA THR A 177 29.43 31.53 -38.72
C THR A 177 29.42 33.00 -38.35
N ILE A 178 30.25 33.80 -39.01
CA ILE A 178 30.20 35.26 -38.92
C ILE A 178 29.35 35.78 -40.08
N LEU A 179 28.27 36.48 -39.75
CA LEU A 179 27.45 37.26 -40.68
C LEU A 179 27.97 38.70 -40.69
N VAL A 180 28.36 39.20 -41.85
CA VAL A 180 28.83 40.57 -42.04
C VAL A 180 27.69 41.40 -42.64
N ILE A 181 27.31 42.47 -41.94
CA ILE A 181 26.32 43.44 -42.40
C ILE A 181 27.00 44.79 -42.59
N CYS A 182 26.79 45.42 -43.74
CA CYS A 182 27.35 46.73 -44.03
C CYS A 182 26.26 47.82 -44.02
N ASP A 183 26.65 49.07 -43.74
CA ASP A 183 25.76 50.22 -43.93
C ASP A 183 25.53 50.53 -45.42
N LYS A 184 24.66 51.49 -45.75
CA LYS A 184 24.26 51.82 -47.13
C LYS A 184 25.42 52.19 -48.09
N ASP A 185 26.57 52.56 -47.52
CA ASP A 185 27.77 52.96 -48.25
C ASP A 185 28.84 51.87 -48.22
N GLY A 186 28.58 50.77 -47.51
CA GLY A 186 29.43 49.61 -47.41
C GLY A 186 30.76 49.85 -46.70
N LYS A 187 30.80 50.83 -45.78
CA LYS A 187 32.01 51.32 -45.11
C LYS A 187 32.08 50.95 -43.64
N ASN A 188 30.93 50.75 -43.00
CA ASN A 188 30.86 50.38 -41.59
C ASN A 188 30.35 48.94 -41.46
N GLU A 189 31.28 47.99 -41.60
CA GLU A 189 31.00 46.57 -41.41
C GLU A 189 30.69 46.27 -39.95
N LYS A 190 29.64 45.47 -39.73
CA LYS A 190 29.29 44.92 -38.43
C LYS A 190 29.24 43.41 -38.54
N GLU A 191 30.21 42.77 -37.90
CA GLU A 191 30.28 41.32 -37.79
C GLU A 191 29.39 40.83 -36.65
N ILE A 192 28.55 39.85 -36.96
CA ILE A 192 27.68 39.16 -36.01
C ILE A 192 28.08 37.69 -36.01
N ARG A 193 28.64 37.24 -34.89
CA ARG A 193 29.02 35.84 -34.67
C ARG A 193 27.79 35.00 -34.30
N LEU A 194 27.43 34.03 -35.14
CA LEU A 194 26.22 33.19 -35.05
C LEU A 194 26.60 31.72 -34.81
N PRO A 195 26.09 31.04 -33.77
CA PRO A 195 26.33 29.62 -33.55
C PRO A 195 25.60 28.75 -34.61
N MET A 196 26.25 27.70 -35.10
CA MET A 196 25.77 26.83 -36.18
C MET A 196 25.31 25.44 -35.75
N ASN A 197 25.35 25.07 -34.47
CA ASN A 197 24.87 23.76 -34.01
C ASN A 197 24.09 23.79 -32.68
N GLU A 198 23.27 22.76 -32.47
CA GLU A 198 22.77 22.30 -31.16
C GLU A 198 23.84 21.54 -30.35
N GLY A 199 25.13 21.73 -30.67
CA GLY A 199 26.22 20.95 -30.11
C GLY A 199 26.60 21.36 -28.69
N LEU A 200 27.15 20.42 -27.94
CA LEU A 200 27.74 20.67 -26.62
C LEU A 200 28.91 21.65 -26.76
N ALA A 201 28.78 22.85 -26.19
CA ALA A 201 29.80 23.90 -26.27
C ALA A 201 30.83 23.80 -25.13
N GLU A 202 30.38 23.46 -23.93
CA GLU A 202 31.24 23.37 -22.75
C GLU A 202 30.75 22.26 -21.80
N ILE A 203 31.71 21.62 -21.12
CA ILE A 203 31.47 20.72 -19.99
C ILE A 203 32.33 21.10 -18.80
N LEU A 204 31.76 21.05 -17.60
CA LEU A 204 32.46 21.35 -16.35
C LEU A 204 32.12 20.29 -15.29
N ILE A 205 33.14 19.77 -14.61
CA ILE A 205 32.92 19.00 -13.37
C ILE A 205 32.84 19.99 -12.20
N LEU A 206 31.73 19.96 -11.48
CA LEU A 206 31.47 20.86 -10.36
C LEU A 206 32.42 20.61 -9.18
N ASN A 207 32.76 21.68 -8.47
CA ASN A 207 33.77 21.68 -7.43
C ASN A 207 33.47 20.68 -6.30
N GLU A 208 32.21 20.47 -5.95
CA GLU A 208 31.77 19.58 -4.88
C GLU A 208 32.21 18.13 -5.09
N THR A 209 32.34 17.70 -6.35
CA THR A 209 32.64 16.30 -6.70
C THR A 209 33.96 16.13 -7.45
N ARG A 210 34.64 17.21 -7.87
CA ARG A 210 35.80 17.16 -8.77
C ARG A 210 37.02 16.38 -8.26
N ASN A 211 37.09 16.02 -6.98
CA ASN A 211 38.20 15.25 -6.44
C ASN A 211 37.74 13.85 -6.07
N MET A 212 38.41 12.84 -6.61
CA MET A 212 38.19 11.45 -6.25
C MET A 212 39.36 10.91 -5.45
N THR A 213 39.09 10.47 -4.23
CA THR A 213 40.06 9.79 -3.38
C THR A 213 39.77 8.30 -3.38
N ILE A 214 40.82 7.50 -3.62
CA ILE A 214 40.78 6.05 -3.48
C ILE A 214 41.84 5.65 -2.47
N SER A 215 41.39 5.13 -1.34
CA SER A 215 42.26 4.52 -0.33
C SER A 215 42.30 3.03 -0.53
N TYR A 216 43.49 2.43 -0.44
CA TYR A 216 43.64 0.99 -0.55
C TYR A 216 44.56 0.40 0.51
N TYR A 217 44.31 -0.86 0.87
CA TYR A 217 45.09 -1.62 1.84
C TYR A 217 45.18 -3.09 1.42
N ARG A 218 46.35 -3.72 1.63
CA ARG A 218 46.47 -5.17 1.44
C ARG A 218 45.91 -5.89 2.65
N TYR A 219 44.72 -6.48 2.51
CA TYR A 219 43.97 -7.00 3.63
C TYR A 219 44.64 -8.23 4.27
N ASN A 220 44.62 -8.28 5.61
CA ASN A 220 45.33 -9.30 6.40
C ASN A 220 44.48 -10.53 6.77
N GLY A 221 43.16 -10.48 6.55
CA GLY A 221 42.28 -11.66 6.59
C GLY A 221 41.85 -12.16 7.96
N THR A 222 41.72 -11.30 8.98
CA THR A 222 41.45 -11.76 10.36
C THR A 222 40.09 -11.35 10.94
N ALA A 223 39.34 -10.48 10.27
CA ALA A 223 38.06 -9.96 10.78
C ALA A 223 36.86 -10.65 10.13
N GLU A 224 35.79 -10.82 10.90
CA GLU A 224 34.46 -11.25 10.42
C GLU A 224 33.56 -10.02 10.24
N TRP A 225 32.88 -9.94 9.10
CA TRP A 225 32.00 -8.82 8.76
C TRP A 225 30.79 -9.29 7.96
N ASN A 226 29.60 -8.88 8.39
CA ASN A 226 28.33 -9.24 7.78
C ASN A 226 27.60 -7.99 7.21
N GLY A 227 28.35 -6.97 6.77
CA GLY A 227 27.78 -5.82 6.08
C GLY A 227 27.51 -6.07 4.61
N ALA A 228 27.05 -5.03 3.91
CA ALA A 228 26.66 -5.12 2.50
C ALA A 228 27.84 -5.42 1.58
N LYS A 229 29.04 -4.92 1.94
CA LYS A 229 30.27 -5.15 1.18
C LYS A 229 31.09 -6.26 1.84
N PRO A 230 31.23 -7.44 1.21
CA PRO A 230 32.01 -8.53 1.78
C PRO A 230 33.49 -8.15 1.87
N LEU A 231 34.15 -8.54 2.96
CA LEU A 231 35.59 -8.34 3.09
C LEU A 231 36.33 -9.11 1.97
N PRO A 232 37.39 -8.52 1.38
CA PRO A 232 38.18 -9.20 0.36
C PRO A 232 38.94 -10.40 0.96
N ALA A 233 39.48 -11.29 0.11
CA ALA A 233 40.29 -12.39 0.61
C ALA A 233 41.61 -11.89 1.21
N LYS A 234 42.22 -12.70 2.07
CA LYS A 234 43.55 -12.40 2.63
C LYS A 234 44.56 -12.18 1.50
N GLY A 235 45.25 -11.04 1.53
CA GLY A 235 46.25 -10.67 0.54
C GLY A 235 45.71 -9.92 -0.67
N GLU A 236 44.39 -9.80 -0.83
CA GLU A 236 43.73 -8.93 -1.81
C GLU A 236 43.63 -7.48 -1.31
N TYR A 237 43.22 -6.58 -2.22
CA TYR A 237 43.09 -5.17 -1.90
C TYR A 237 41.70 -4.83 -1.36
N LEU A 238 41.68 -4.23 -0.17
CA LEU A 238 40.55 -3.53 0.39
C LEU A 238 40.58 -2.10 -0.13
N ILE A 239 39.48 -1.65 -0.74
CA ILE A 239 39.38 -0.37 -1.46
C ILE A 239 38.22 0.45 -0.91
N THR A 240 38.46 1.71 -0.60
CA THR A 240 37.45 2.70 -0.19
C THR A 240 37.41 3.86 -1.19
N GLN A 241 36.23 4.43 -1.41
CA GLN A 241 36.00 5.52 -2.36
C GLN A 241 34.81 6.37 -1.91
N PRO A 242 35.04 7.57 -1.33
CA PRO A 242 33.98 8.48 -0.91
C PRO A 242 33.21 9.07 -2.09
N THR A 243 33.95 9.54 -3.09
CA THR A 243 33.38 10.19 -4.27
C THR A 243 32.79 9.14 -5.21
N LYS A 244 31.47 8.93 -5.16
CA LYS A 244 30.77 7.91 -5.95
C LYS A 244 30.29 8.41 -7.31
N SER A 245 30.16 9.72 -7.46
CA SER A 245 29.68 10.36 -8.69
C SER A 245 30.33 11.74 -8.88
N PHE A 246 30.38 12.17 -10.14
CA PHE A 246 30.68 13.55 -10.54
C PHE A 246 29.39 14.25 -10.92
N LEU A 247 29.24 15.51 -10.48
CA LEU A 247 28.24 16.43 -10.99
C LEU A 247 28.85 17.20 -12.15
N ILE A 248 28.23 17.11 -13.32
CA ILE A 248 28.70 17.67 -14.58
C ILE A 248 27.69 18.70 -15.07
N GLN A 249 28.15 19.92 -15.31
CA GLN A 249 27.37 20.96 -15.94
C GLN A 249 27.69 21.03 -17.44
N VAL A 250 26.66 21.22 -18.26
CA VAL A 250 26.76 21.37 -19.71
C VAL A 250 26.27 22.74 -20.18
N THR A 251 26.90 23.26 -21.23
CA THR A 251 26.44 24.46 -21.95
C THR A 251 26.24 24.11 -23.42
N PRO A 252 25.07 24.41 -24.03
CA PRO A 252 23.90 25.01 -23.40
C PRO A 252 23.20 24.04 -22.44
N ALA A 253 22.47 24.57 -21.45
CA ALA A 253 21.86 23.79 -20.37
C ALA A 253 20.80 22.77 -20.81
N ASN A 254 20.32 22.86 -22.06
CA ASN A 254 19.37 21.93 -22.65
C ASN A 254 20.04 20.79 -23.43
N TYR A 255 21.37 20.70 -23.43
CA TYR A 255 22.09 19.61 -24.08
C TYR A 255 21.94 18.30 -23.26
N ASP A 256 21.64 17.20 -23.95
CA ASP A 256 21.52 15.88 -23.32
C ASP A 256 22.87 15.15 -23.33
N LEU A 257 23.46 14.97 -22.14
CA LEU A 257 24.75 14.29 -21.98
C LEU A 257 24.62 12.75 -21.99
N ALA A 258 23.41 12.19 -21.85
CA ALA A 258 23.19 10.76 -21.61
C ALA A 258 23.68 9.85 -22.75
N ALA A 259 23.76 10.36 -23.99
CA ALA A 259 24.12 9.59 -25.18
C ALA A 259 25.64 9.57 -25.48
N LEU A 260 26.48 10.20 -24.66
CA LEU A 260 27.92 10.31 -24.92
C LEU A 260 28.74 9.32 -24.08
N ASP A 261 29.75 8.71 -24.72
CA ASP A 261 30.77 7.91 -24.05
C ASP A 261 31.80 8.83 -23.36
N LEU A 262 31.61 9.04 -22.07
CA LEU A 262 32.48 9.91 -21.28
C LEU A 262 33.77 9.20 -20.86
N LYS A 263 34.87 9.94 -20.87
CA LYS A 263 36.19 9.46 -20.40
C LYS A 263 36.92 10.52 -19.60
N LEU A 264 37.73 10.11 -18.63
CA LEU A 264 38.68 11.00 -17.96
C LEU A 264 40.07 10.78 -18.55
N VAL A 265 40.76 11.85 -18.95
CA VAL A 265 42.12 11.76 -19.52
C VAL A 265 43.08 12.71 -18.82
N ASN A 266 44.36 12.35 -18.75
CA ASN A 266 45.40 13.26 -18.29
C ASN A 266 45.86 14.22 -19.43
N SER A 267 46.82 15.11 -19.15
CA SER A 267 47.31 16.09 -20.11
C SER A 267 48.11 15.50 -21.28
N LYS A 268 48.42 14.20 -21.25
CA LYS A 268 49.05 13.45 -22.35
C LYS A 268 48.02 12.71 -23.22
N GLY A 269 46.74 12.79 -22.88
CA GLY A 269 45.67 12.06 -23.55
C GLY A 269 45.52 10.61 -23.10
N GLU A 270 46.22 10.18 -22.04
CA GLU A 270 46.08 8.83 -21.50
C GLU A 270 44.79 8.72 -20.66
N GLU A 271 44.00 7.67 -20.90
CA GLU A 271 42.74 7.44 -20.19
C GLU A 271 42.97 7.02 -18.75
N ALA A 272 42.29 7.70 -17.83
CA ALA A 272 42.26 7.36 -16.42
C ALA A 272 41.58 5.99 -16.24
N PRO A 273 42.13 5.14 -15.36
CA PRO A 273 41.66 3.78 -15.12
C PRO A 273 40.40 3.77 -14.23
N VAL A 274 39.34 4.38 -14.71
CA VAL A 274 38.06 4.50 -14.03
C VAL A 274 36.95 4.08 -14.99
N VAL A 275 35.83 3.63 -14.44
CA VAL A 275 34.59 3.42 -15.18
C VAL A 275 33.67 4.58 -14.85
N LEU A 276 33.19 5.27 -15.89
CA LEU A 276 32.15 6.28 -15.78
C LEU A 276 30.81 5.64 -16.19
N GLY A 277 29.77 5.87 -15.40
CA GLY A 277 28.41 5.43 -15.72
C GLY A 277 27.72 6.35 -16.72
N GLU A 278 26.48 6.00 -17.07
CA GLU A 278 25.63 6.86 -17.89
C GLU A 278 25.31 8.18 -17.17
N ALA A 279 25.25 9.27 -17.93
CA ALA A 279 24.88 10.58 -17.39
C ALA A 279 23.38 10.66 -17.14
N THR A 280 22.99 10.91 -15.89
CA THR A 280 21.59 11.04 -15.50
C THR A 280 21.27 12.47 -15.09
N PRO A 281 20.13 13.07 -15.49
CA PRO A 281 19.77 14.41 -15.06
C PRO A 281 19.73 14.51 -13.53
N TYR A 282 20.41 15.51 -12.96
CA TYR A 282 20.45 15.69 -11.50
C TYR A 282 19.14 16.30 -10.99
N VAL A 283 18.51 15.66 -10.00
CA VAL A 283 17.17 16.03 -9.49
C VAL A 283 17.24 16.74 -8.11
N GLY A 284 18.44 16.99 -7.59
CA GLY A 284 18.65 17.64 -6.30
C GLY A 284 18.98 19.13 -6.39
N GLU A 285 19.45 19.69 -5.27
CA GLU A 285 19.92 21.07 -5.20
C GLU A 285 21.37 21.21 -4.76
N LEU A 286 22.06 22.16 -5.38
CA LEU A 286 23.39 22.58 -4.97
C LEU A 286 23.29 23.55 -3.78
N GLY A 287 23.36 23.01 -2.56
CA GLY A 287 23.86 23.73 -1.38
C GLY A 287 23.06 24.89 -0.78
N VAL A 288 21.88 25.30 -1.28
CA VAL A 288 20.94 26.21 -0.58
C VAL A 288 19.47 25.92 -0.98
N GLN A 289 18.69 25.31 -0.08
CA GLN A 289 17.21 25.16 0.02
C GLN A 289 16.27 25.02 -1.21
N SER A 290 15.45 23.95 -1.14
CA SER A 290 14.71 23.20 -2.19
C SER A 290 13.84 23.98 -3.19
N ARG A 291 13.99 23.67 -4.50
CA ARG A 291 13.01 23.44 -5.58
C ARG A 291 13.65 22.89 -6.89
N ALA A 292 13.44 21.58 -7.07
CA ALA A 292 13.18 20.76 -8.27
C ALA A 292 13.58 21.16 -9.72
N VAL A 293 13.97 20.10 -10.45
CA VAL A 293 14.05 19.83 -11.91
C VAL A 293 15.22 20.51 -12.65
N SER A 294 16.00 19.71 -13.38
CA SER A 294 17.23 20.08 -14.13
C SER A 294 16.99 21.05 -15.31
N ALA A 295 16.37 22.19 -15.07
CA ALA A 295 16.34 23.32 -15.99
C ALA A 295 17.74 23.94 -16.23
N SER A 296 18.77 23.48 -15.51
CA SER A 296 20.13 24.06 -15.44
C SER A 296 21.22 23.28 -16.18
N GLY A 297 20.93 22.13 -16.80
CA GLY A 297 21.92 21.34 -17.54
C GLY A 297 22.97 20.67 -16.67
N ILE A 298 22.55 20.05 -15.56
CA ILE A 298 23.44 19.34 -14.64
C ILE A 298 23.10 17.86 -14.65
N PHE A 299 24.14 17.03 -14.77
CA PHE A 299 24.06 15.58 -14.80
C PHE A 299 24.89 14.97 -13.68
N GLU A 300 24.42 13.88 -13.11
CA GLU A 300 25.17 13.01 -12.22
C GLU A 300 25.72 11.82 -13.02
N VAL A 301 27.03 11.61 -12.95
CA VAL A 301 27.74 10.49 -13.57
C VAL A 301 28.44 9.68 -12.49
N ALA A 302 28.02 8.44 -12.29
CA ALA A 302 28.68 7.52 -11.37
C ALA A 302 30.13 7.27 -11.80
N VAL A 303 31.04 7.09 -10.84
CA VAL A 303 32.44 6.76 -11.08
C VAL A 303 32.88 5.62 -10.19
N SER A 304 33.69 4.70 -10.72
CA SER A 304 34.33 3.62 -9.95
C SER A 304 35.72 3.29 -10.49
N PRO A 305 36.64 2.74 -9.68
CA PRO A 305 37.94 2.27 -10.16
C PRO A 305 37.78 1.12 -11.15
N LYS A 306 38.61 1.12 -12.20
CA LYS A 306 38.73 0.02 -13.17
C LYS A 306 40.04 -0.73 -12.95
N ASP A 307 40.00 -2.06 -12.78
CA ASP A 307 41.18 -2.92 -12.66
C ASP A 307 42.14 -2.51 -11.51
N PHE A 308 41.99 -3.14 -10.33
CA PHE A 308 42.77 -2.81 -9.15
C PHE A 308 43.66 -3.98 -8.70
N ASN A 309 44.92 -3.98 -9.15
CA ASN A 309 45.94 -4.97 -8.85
C ASN A 309 47.33 -4.31 -8.71
N THR A 310 48.37 -5.08 -8.37
CA THR A 310 49.70 -4.54 -8.11
C THR A 310 50.28 -3.73 -9.28
N GLU A 311 50.11 -4.20 -10.52
CA GLU A 311 50.66 -3.57 -11.73
C GLU A 311 49.91 -2.28 -12.07
N THR A 312 48.59 -2.34 -12.05
CA THR A 312 47.72 -1.18 -12.27
C THR A 312 47.94 -0.11 -11.21
N ILE A 313 47.95 -0.43 -9.91
CA ILE A 313 48.22 0.56 -8.84
C ILE A 313 49.55 1.30 -9.08
N LYS A 314 50.58 0.61 -9.57
CA LYS A 314 51.85 1.25 -9.91
C LYS A 314 51.67 2.28 -11.03
N ASN A 315 51.02 1.90 -12.13
CA ASN A 315 50.69 2.81 -13.23
C ASN A 315 49.85 4.01 -12.77
N TRP A 316 48.86 3.77 -11.91
CA TRP A 316 48.02 4.81 -11.34
C TRP A 316 48.83 5.84 -10.54
N LYS A 317 49.75 5.36 -9.69
CA LYS A 317 50.66 6.22 -8.91
C LYS A 317 51.57 7.07 -9.78
N GLU A 318 52.10 6.49 -10.86
CA GLU A 318 53.07 7.15 -11.74
C GLU A 318 52.39 8.19 -12.65
N ASN A 319 51.24 7.85 -13.24
CA ASN A 319 50.65 8.62 -14.34
C ASN A 319 49.38 9.43 -13.98
N PHE A 320 48.68 9.09 -12.90
CA PHE A 320 47.37 9.70 -12.58
C PHE A 320 47.26 10.31 -11.18
N ASN A 321 48.00 9.79 -10.19
CA ASN A 321 47.90 10.25 -8.80
C ASN A 321 48.26 11.73 -8.64
N SER A 322 47.33 12.51 -8.10
CA SER A 322 47.41 13.96 -7.92
C SER A 322 47.71 14.74 -9.21
N ARG A 323 47.44 14.15 -10.39
CA ARG A 323 47.54 14.80 -11.69
C ARG A 323 46.18 15.38 -12.10
N GLY A 324 46.21 16.47 -12.86
CA GLY A 324 44.99 17.06 -13.41
C GLY A 324 44.38 16.16 -14.49
N LEU A 325 43.07 15.92 -14.38
CA LEU A 325 42.27 15.13 -15.32
C LEU A 325 41.20 16.00 -15.95
N SER A 326 40.93 15.75 -17.22
CA SER A 326 39.91 16.40 -18.03
C SER A 326 38.86 15.37 -18.44
N LEU A 327 37.59 15.69 -18.24
CA LEU A 327 36.49 14.92 -18.79
C LEU A 327 36.44 15.16 -20.30
N VAL A 328 36.27 14.11 -21.09
CA VAL A 328 36.16 14.17 -22.54
C VAL A 328 34.77 13.68 -22.89
N ALA A 329 33.98 14.53 -23.52
CA ALA A 329 32.65 14.18 -24.02
C ALA A 329 32.68 13.78 -25.50
N ASN A 330 33.56 14.40 -26.29
CA ASN A 330 33.88 14.02 -27.68
C ASN A 330 35.26 14.57 -28.09
N GLU A 331 35.68 14.37 -29.34
CA GLU A 331 37.01 14.78 -29.83
C GLU A 331 37.31 16.28 -29.67
N SER A 332 36.27 17.12 -29.67
CA SER A 332 36.38 18.58 -29.66
C SER A 332 36.00 19.22 -28.32
N VAL A 333 35.33 18.51 -27.41
CA VAL A 333 34.77 19.07 -26.17
C VAL A 333 35.28 18.34 -24.93
N ARG A 334 36.01 19.07 -24.08
CA ARG A 334 36.59 18.56 -22.84
C ARG A 334 36.51 19.58 -21.69
N SER A 335 36.49 19.10 -20.45
CA SER A 335 36.54 19.99 -19.28
C SER A 335 37.95 20.53 -19.06
N THR A 336 38.09 21.54 -18.20
CA THR A 336 39.40 21.90 -17.64
C THR A 336 40.07 20.73 -16.91
N TYR A 337 41.40 20.75 -16.79
CA TYR A 337 42.20 19.80 -16.01
C TYR A 337 42.10 20.04 -14.48
N SER A 338 40.90 20.28 -13.98
CA SER A 338 40.59 20.67 -12.61
C SER A 338 40.29 19.48 -11.70
N THR A 339 39.97 18.32 -12.28
CA THR A 339 39.65 17.09 -11.55
C THR A 339 40.93 16.36 -11.17
N ARG A 340 40.95 15.72 -10.01
CA ARG A 340 42.13 14.96 -9.54
C ARG A 340 41.72 13.60 -9.01
N LEU A 341 42.56 12.62 -9.31
CA LEU A 341 42.54 11.30 -8.70
C LEU A 341 43.63 11.22 -7.64
N VAL A 342 43.26 10.94 -6.39
CA VAL A 342 44.21 10.77 -5.28
C VAL A 342 44.21 9.32 -4.83
N LEU A 343 45.38 8.66 -4.92
CA LEU A 343 45.59 7.31 -4.41
C LEU A 343 46.33 7.34 -3.09
N SER A 344 45.76 6.70 -2.09
CA SER A 344 46.31 6.67 -0.74
C SER A 344 46.56 5.24 -0.26
N ASP A 345 47.83 4.93 0.01
CA ASP A 345 48.24 3.64 0.56
C ASP A 345 48.07 3.63 2.08
N MET A 346 47.06 2.90 2.56
CA MET A 346 46.74 2.86 3.98
C MET A 346 47.77 2.12 4.82
N ALA A 347 48.71 1.35 4.22
CA ALA A 347 49.72 0.62 4.99
C ALA A 347 50.56 1.54 5.88
N SER A 348 50.84 2.76 5.42
CA SER A 348 51.64 3.77 6.13
C SER A 348 50.83 4.81 6.91
N VAL A 349 49.49 4.78 6.79
CA VAL A 349 48.60 5.77 7.41
C VAL A 349 48.15 5.29 8.78
N THR A 350 48.29 6.11 9.82
CA THR A 350 47.66 5.84 11.12
C THR A 350 46.20 6.30 11.04
N ILE A 351 45.25 5.37 11.24
CA ILE A 351 43.83 5.73 11.25
C ILE A 351 43.54 6.48 12.56
N PRO A 352 43.05 7.73 12.50
CA PRO A 352 42.67 8.51 13.69
C PRO A 352 41.44 7.90 14.37
N THR A 353 41.06 8.43 15.54
CA THR A 353 39.75 8.13 16.10
C THR A 353 38.67 8.62 15.14
N LEU A 354 37.72 7.73 14.83
CA LEU A 354 36.59 7.99 13.95
C LEU A 354 35.34 8.17 14.80
N TYR A 355 34.66 9.28 14.59
CA TYR A 355 33.45 9.68 15.29
C TYR A 355 32.24 9.53 14.38
N TRP A 356 31.13 9.05 14.92
CA TRP A 356 29.88 8.80 14.16
C TRP A 356 28.70 9.62 14.72
N ASP A 357 28.97 10.45 15.71
CA ASP A 357 28.11 11.53 16.18
C ASP A 357 28.49 12.82 15.43
N ASN A 358 27.67 13.87 15.57
CA ASN A 358 27.95 15.15 14.93
C ASN A 358 28.80 16.01 15.88
N ARG A 359 30.07 16.22 15.54
CA ARG A 359 31.01 17.00 16.36
C ARG A 359 31.46 18.25 15.65
N TRP A 360 31.65 19.30 16.44
CA TRP A 360 32.31 20.52 16.00
C TRP A 360 33.10 21.14 17.15
N TYR A 361 34.08 21.97 16.81
CA TYR A 361 34.95 22.62 17.79
C TYR A 361 34.79 24.14 17.69
N ASP A 362 34.43 24.78 18.81
CA ASP A 362 34.44 26.23 18.89
C ASP A 362 35.87 26.70 19.17
N ASN A 363 36.57 27.14 18.12
CA ASN A 363 37.94 27.63 18.25
C ASN A 363 38.04 28.95 19.03
N ASN A 364 36.96 29.71 19.17
CA ASN A 364 36.96 30.94 19.95
C ASN A 364 36.83 30.65 21.45
N GLN A 365 36.03 29.64 21.81
CA GLN A 365 35.78 29.25 23.20
C GLN A 365 36.72 28.13 23.68
N GLY A 366 37.38 27.41 22.76
CA GLY A 366 38.25 26.28 23.09
C GLY A 366 37.49 25.02 23.49
N GLU A 367 36.22 24.90 23.09
CA GLU A 367 35.31 23.82 23.51
C GLU A 367 34.95 22.87 22.35
N GLU A 368 34.91 21.56 22.65
CA GLU A 368 34.40 20.54 21.74
C GLU A 368 32.92 20.30 22.05
N HIS A 369 32.07 20.43 21.04
CA HIS A 369 30.64 20.11 21.12
C HIS A 369 30.38 18.76 20.47
N VAL A 370 29.63 17.91 21.18
CA VAL A 370 29.22 16.59 20.72
C VAL A 370 27.70 16.53 20.72
N ASP A 371 27.11 16.42 19.54
CA ASP A 371 25.67 16.35 19.35
C ASP A 371 25.26 15.11 18.56
N GLY A 372 23.96 14.81 18.63
CA GLY A 372 23.35 13.83 17.74
C GLY A 372 23.03 14.40 16.37
N TYR A 373 22.57 13.54 15.48
CA TYR A 373 21.95 13.98 14.22
C TYR A 373 20.53 14.44 14.48
N ALA A 374 20.11 15.50 13.81
CA ALA A 374 18.76 16.05 13.94
C ALA A 374 18.17 16.39 12.56
N GLN A 375 16.93 15.96 12.33
CA GLN A 375 16.18 16.21 11.09
C GLN A 375 14.80 16.78 11.40
N ASP A 376 14.48 17.91 10.76
CA ASP A 376 13.13 18.51 10.78
C ASP A 376 12.24 17.77 9.78
N LEU A 377 11.19 17.09 10.24
CA LEU A 377 10.34 16.27 9.36
C LEU A 377 9.62 17.08 8.28
N ASN A 378 9.43 18.38 8.50
CA ASN A 378 8.84 19.26 7.47
C ASN A 378 9.81 19.52 6.30
N LYS A 379 11.12 19.28 6.49
CA LYS A 379 12.17 19.49 5.48
C LYS A 379 12.68 18.20 4.85
N GLY A 380 12.33 17.06 5.42
CA GLY A 380 12.80 15.75 4.99
C GLY A 380 12.71 14.74 6.13
N ASN A 381 12.69 13.46 5.82
CA ASN A 381 12.49 12.39 6.78
C ASN A 381 13.70 11.46 6.93
N GLU A 382 14.88 11.92 6.49
CA GLU A 382 16.09 11.12 6.37
C GLU A 382 17.24 11.72 7.18
N ILE A 383 17.97 10.86 7.88
CA ILE A 383 19.27 11.15 8.50
C ILE A 383 20.28 10.18 7.90
N VAL A 384 21.37 10.68 7.34
CA VAL A 384 22.51 9.87 6.89
C VAL A 384 23.65 10.06 7.87
N LEU A 385 24.09 8.98 8.52
CA LEU A 385 25.23 9.03 9.42
C LEU A 385 26.53 9.02 8.61
N ALA A 386 27.40 9.99 8.89
CA ALA A 386 28.71 10.11 8.26
C ALA A 386 29.83 10.10 9.31
N PRO A 387 30.96 9.43 9.02
CA PRO A 387 32.12 9.42 9.91
C PRO A 387 32.86 10.77 9.87
N GLN A 388 33.33 11.22 11.03
CA GLN A 388 34.17 12.40 11.18
C GLN A 388 35.50 12.07 11.85
N LYS A 389 36.54 12.84 11.52
CA LYS A 389 37.85 12.81 12.19
C LYS A 389 38.21 14.20 12.68
N ARG A 390 38.93 14.26 13.79
CA ARG A 390 39.50 15.51 14.30
C ARG A 390 40.79 15.85 13.57
N VAL A 391 40.86 17.07 13.03
CA VAL A 391 42.04 17.61 12.35
C VAL A 391 42.52 18.86 13.08
N THR A 392 43.83 18.93 13.32
CA THR A 392 44.48 20.07 13.97
C THR A 392 45.40 20.76 12.98
N TYR A 393 45.15 22.03 12.76
CA TYR A 393 45.88 22.91 11.85
C TYR A 393 46.79 23.87 12.62
N ASN A 394 47.72 24.49 11.88
CA ASN A 394 48.56 25.59 12.36
C ASN A 394 49.24 25.31 13.71
N SER A 395 49.80 24.11 13.86
CA SER A 395 50.54 23.66 15.05
C SER A 395 49.72 23.70 16.36
N GLY A 396 48.39 23.54 16.30
CA GLY A 396 47.53 23.44 17.49
C GLY A 396 46.49 24.54 17.63
N ASN A 397 46.56 25.59 16.82
CA ASN A 397 45.75 26.81 17.01
C ASN A 397 44.37 26.76 16.36
N TYR A 398 44.08 25.75 15.53
CA TYR A 398 42.79 25.59 14.89
C TYR A 398 42.43 24.10 14.79
N ILE A 399 41.26 23.73 15.30
CA ILE A 399 40.74 22.37 15.30
C ILE A 399 39.44 22.34 14.52
N GLN A 400 39.28 21.34 13.66
CA GLN A 400 38.06 21.11 12.91
C GLN A 400 37.75 19.62 12.86
N PHE A 401 36.45 19.29 12.80
CA PHE A 401 36.00 17.95 12.45
C PHE A 401 35.68 17.91 10.96
N GLU A 402 36.30 16.97 10.26
CA GLU A 402 36.17 16.80 8.81
C GLU A 402 35.60 15.42 8.51
N SER A 403 35.03 15.25 7.30
CA SER A 403 34.63 13.94 6.81
C SER A 403 35.81 12.95 6.87
N ALA A 404 35.50 11.71 7.23
CA ALA A 404 36.43 10.60 7.28
C ALA A 404 35.94 9.40 6.46
N GLU A 405 35.06 9.64 5.48
CA GLU A 405 34.51 8.59 4.61
C GLU A 405 35.59 7.85 3.84
N GLU A 406 36.72 8.49 3.53
CA GLU A 406 37.88 7.87 2.88
C GLU A 406 38.61 6.84 3.76
N LEU A 407 38.23 6.78 5.03
CA LEU A 407 38.74 5.84 6.02
C LEU A 407 37.73 4.75 6.37
N ILE A 408 36.57 4.72 5.71
CA ILE A 408 35.52 3.70 5.92
C ILE A 408 35.37 2.84 4.67
N TYR A 409 35.48 1.53 4.86
CA TYR A 409 35.25 0.54 3.81
C TYR A 409 33.79 0.18 3.66
N ASP A 410 33.13 -0.08 4.78
CA ASP A 410 31.71 -0.41 4.87
C ASP A 410 31.20 -0.05 6.27
N ALA A 411 29.90 0.23 6.37
CA ALA A 411 29.25 0.53 7.64
C ALA A 411 27.78 0.12 7.61
N SER A 412 27.28 -0.30 8.76
CA SER A 412 25.88 -0.64 8.96
C SER A 412 25.41 -0.12 10.31
N VAL A 413 24.16 0.32 10.32
CA VAL A 413 23.49 0.81 11.52
C VAL A 413 22.59 -0.28 12.08
N ALA A 414 22.60 -0.42 13.40
CA ALA A 414 21.64 -1.23 14.14
C ALA A 414 20.97 -0.36 15.19
N MET A 415 19.69 -0.59 15.45
CA MET A 415 18.99 0.11 16.52
C MET A 415 19.56 -0.32 17.89
N ALA A 416 19.91 0.65 18.75
CA ALA A 416 20.38 0.35 20.09
C ALA A 416 19.25 -0.30 20.90
N SER A 417 19.60 -1.18 21.84
CA SER A 417 18.61 -1.97 22.59
C SER A 417 17.50 -1.12 23.25
N ALA A 418 17.86 0.06 23.76
CA ALA A 418 16.92 0.99 24.41
C ALA A 418 15.92 1.63 23.43
N SER A 419 16.21 1.65 22.12
CA SER A 419 15.42 2.34 21.11
C SER A 419 14.66 1.40 20.17
N LYS A 420 14.79 0.07 20.34
CA LYS A 420 14.10 -0.92 19.47
C LYS A 420 12.58 -0.85 19.55
N ALA A 421 12.02 -0.67 20.74
CA ALA A 421 10.56 -0.53 20.88
C ALA A 421 10.09 0.79 20.25
N ASP A 422 10.79 1.88 20.53
CA ASP A 422 10.44 3.20 20.02
C ASP A 422 10.60 3.30 18.49
N SER A 423 11.62 2.68 17.91
CA SER A 423 11.80 2.65 16.45
C SER A 423 10.59 2.04 15.75
N ILE A 424 9.98 1.00 16.35
CA ILE A 424 8.77 0.37 15.84
C ILE A 424 7.59 1.34 15.95
N LYS A 425 7.39 1.98 17.12
CA LYS A 425 6.29 2.94 17.36
C LYS A 425 6.30 4.11 16.38
N PHE A 426 7.49 4.63 16.08
CA PHE A 426 7.65 5.83 15.25
C PHE A 426 7.91 5.51 13.76
N GLY A 427 7.83 4.23 13.38
CA GLY A 427 7.96 3.78 11.99
C GLY A 427 9.34 4.06 11.41
N VAL A 428 10.39 3.80 12.20
CA VAL A 428 11.78 4.02 11.80
C VAL A 428 12.31 2.85 11.00
N ALA A 429 12.94 3.16 9.86
CA ALA A 429 13.61 2.19 9.01
C ALA A 429 15.10 2.54 8.87
N ILE A 430 15.94 1.50 8.80
CA ILE A 430 17.39 1.62 8.60
C ILE A 430 17.73 0.96 7.26
N ASP A 431 18.52 1.67 6.45
CA ASP A 431 19.07 1.20 5.18
C ASP A 431 20.57 1.58 5.11
N GLY A 432 21.44 0.63 5.44
CA GLY A 432 22.87 0.90 5.61
C GLY A 432 23.13 1.89 6.75
N VAL A 433 23.60 3.09 6.43
CA VAL A 433 23.84 4.21 7.37
C VAL A 433 22.73 5.26 7.38
N LYS A 434 21.73 5.08 6.53
CA LYS A 434 20.59 5.96 6.38
C LYS A 434 19.48 5.50 7.33
N ILE A 435 18.87 6.45 8.00
CA ILE A 435 17.79 6.25 8.97
C ILE A 435 16.64 7.14 8.53
N THR A 436 15.45 6.56 8.42
CA THR A 436 14.23 7.31 8.10
C THR A 436 13.21 7.12 9.20
N ALA A 437 12.37 8.14 9.44
CA ALA A 437 11.29 8.06 10.43
C ALA A 437 10.00 8.68 9.88
N LYS A 438 8.85 8.13 10.29
CA LYS A 438 7.54 8.68 9.91
C LYS A 438 7.03 9.73 10.89
N ASN A 439 7.49 9.67 12.14
CA ASN A 439 7.01 10.52 13.23
C ASN A 439 8.19 11.09 14.01
N ALA A 440 7.97 12.20 14.70
CA ALA A 440 8.98 12.82 15.55
C ALA A 440 9.39 11.86 16.68
N CYS A 441 10.69 11.66 16.87
CA CYS A 441 11.23 10.74 17.87
C CYS A 441 12.70 11.06 18.19
N THR A 442 13.18 10.64 19.35
CA THR A 442 14.61 10.61 19.69
C THR A 442 15.02 9.18 19.98
N LEU A 443 16.03 8.69 19.27
CA LEU A 443 16.49 7.30 19.35
C LEU A 443 18.01 7.27 19.47
N PHE A 444 18.53 6.11 19.85
CA PHE A 444 19.95 5.80 19.85
C PHE A 444 20.22 4.62 18.92
N VAL A 445 21.29 4.71 18.16
CA VAL A 445 21.73 3.66 17.25
C VAL A 445 23.19 3.29 17.47
N ASP A 446 23.53 2.07 17.10
CA ASP A 446 24.89 1.56 17.10
C ASP A 446 25.37 1.47 15.65
N VAL A 447 26.53 2.06 15.36
CA VAL A 447 27.17 1.95 14.04
C VAL A 447 28.28 0.91 14.11
N ASN A 448 28.12 -0.18 13.36
CA ASN A 448 29.19 -1.14 13.13
C ASN A 448 29.87 -0.77 11.82
N TYR A 449 31.18 -0.76 11.78
CA TYR A 449 31.91 -0.34 10.57
C TYR A 449 33.24 -1.06 10.43
N VAL A 450 33.70 -1.11 9.19
CA VAL A 450 35.02 -1.59 8.79
C VAL A 450 35.82 -0.38 8.35
N ASP A 451 36.95 -0.13 8.98
CA ASP A 451 37.84 0.95 8.54
C ASP A 451 38.65 0.57 7.28
N ALA A 452 39.38 1.54 6.72
CA ALA A 452 40.17 1.36 5.50
C ALA A 452 41.36 0.38 5.65
N LYS A 453 41.56 -0.24 6.82
CA LYS A 453 42.51 -1.34 7.05
C LYS A 453 41.83 -2.69 7.30
N GLY A 454 40.51 -2.74 7.23
CA GLY A 454 39.74 -3.96 7.47
C GLY A 454 39.52 -4.25 8.96
N GLN A 455 39.69 -3.27 9.86
CA GLN A 455 39.37 -3.46 11.27
C GLN A 455 37.88 -3.23 11.52
N VAL A 456 37.21 -4.20 12.11
CA VAL A 456 35.81 -4.09 12.52
C VAL A 456 35.72 -3.36 13.86
N LYS A 457 34.95 -2.28 13.89
CA LYS A 457 34.76 -1.40 15.05
C LYS A 457 33.28 -1.09 15.24
N LYS A 458 32.95 -0.56 16.42
CA LYS A 458 31.58 -0.20 16.81
C LYS A 458 31.55 1.15 17.52
N ALA A 459 30.70 2.07 17.06
CA ALA A 459 30.31 3.26 17.79
C ALA A 459 28.94 3.01 18.43
N GLN A 460 28.81 3.22 19.74
CA GLN A 460 27.58 2.90 20.47
C GLN A 460 26.82 4.16 20.84
N ASN A 461 25.49 4.04 20.90
CA ASN A 461 24.59 5.09 21.38
C ASN A 461 24.73 6.42 20.63
N VAL A 462 24.89 6.38 19.31
CA VAL A 462 24.80 7.57 18.46
C VAL A 462 23.37 8.08 18.51
N LYS A 463 23.18 9.32 18.97
CA LYS A 463 21.86 9.94 19.11
C LYS A 463 21.34 10.41 17.76
N VAL A 464 20.10 10.07 17.44
CA VAL A 464 19.38 10.55 16.26
C VAL A 464 18.02 11.12 16.68
N ARG A 465 17.66 12.27 16.12
CA ARG A 465 16.45 13.00 16.49
C ARG A 465 15.68 13.46 15.24
N PHE A 466 14.45 13.00 15.11
CA PHE A 466 13.47 13.58 14.19
C PHE A 466 12.57 14.51 15.01
N TYR A 467 12.49 15.78 14.63
CA TYR A 467 11.79 16.81 15.41
C TYR A 467 10.94 17.70 14.50
N GLU A 468 9.94 18.37 15.09
CA GLU A 468 8.85 19.04 14.36
C GLU A 468 8.11 18.09 13.39
N GLY A 469 6.85 18.35 13.07
CA GLY A 469 6.03 17.37 12.35
C GLY A 469 5.49 16.24 13.23
N TYR A 470 5.34 16.47 14.56
CA TYR A 470 4.34 15.75 15.34
C TYR A 470 2.97 16.13 14.79
N ILE A 471 2.51 15.40 13.79
CA ILE A 471 1.09 15.24 13.55
C ILE A 471 0.69 14.26 14.65
N ALA A 472 -0.03 14.73 15.67
CA ALA A 472 -0.75 13.81 16.55
C ALA A 472 -1.44 12.84 15.59
N PRO A 473 -1.20 11.52 15.67
CA PRO A 473 -1.78 10.60 14.71
C PRO A 473 -3.24 10.99 14.62
N GLU A 474 -3.69 11.34 13.42
CA GLU A 474 -5.11 11.33 13.12
C GLU A 474 -5.59 10.02 13.74
N ILE A 475 -6.63 10.07 14.59
CA ILE A 475 -7.12 8.87 15.27
C ILE A 475 -7.62 7.97 14.15
N GLU A 476 -6.71 7.19 13.58
CA GLU A 476 -6.98 6.38 12.42
C GLU A 476 -7.70 5.18 13.01
N ASP A 477 -9.02 5.29 13.02
CA ASP A 477 -9.89 4.26 13.55
C ASP A 477 -9.51 2.93 12.90
N PHE A 478 -9.04 2.00 13.73
CA PHE A 478 -8.64 0.69 13.27
C PHE A 478 -9.79 -0.28 13.47
N ALA A 479 -10.43 -0.68 12.38
CA ALA A 479 -11.50 -1.68 12.43
C ALA A 479 -10.92 -3.11 12.35
N LEU A 480 -11.26 -3.93 13.34
CA LEU A 480 -11.05 -5.38 13.28
C LEU A 480 -12.14 -6.06 12.46
N ALA A 481 -11.88 -7.32 12.09
CA ALA A 481 -12.88 -8.16 11.46
C ALA A 481 -14.09 -8.38 12.38
N ALA A 482 -15.28 -8.46 11.79
CA ALA A 482 -16.51 -8.71 12.54
C ALA A 482 -16.48 -10.09 13.21
N VAL A 483 -16.90 -10.15 14.47
CA VAL A 483 -17.01 -11.38 15.25
C VAL A 483 -18.46 -11.66 15.63
N THR A 484 -18.79 -12.94 15.80
CA THR A 484 -20.11 -13.35 16.30
C THR A 484 -19.98 -13.87 17.72
N HIS A 485 -20.69 -13.24 18.65
CA HIS A 485 -20.75 -13.65 20.05
C HIS A 485 -22.07 -14.38 20.32
N GLN A 486 -21.95 -15.67 20.64
CA GLN A 486 -23.07 -16.50 21.07
C GLN A 486 -23.33 -16.24 22.55
N THR A 487 -24.44 -15.56 22.87
CA THR A 487 -24.79 -15.32 24.28
C THR A 487 -25.17 -16.64 24.96
N VAL A 488 -24.84 -16.78 26.25
CA VAL A 488 -25.16 -17.97 27.04
C VAL A 488 -25.73 -17.59 28.40
N ALA A 489 -26.49 -18.46 29.07
CA ALA A 489 -27.09 -18.13 30.37
C ALA A 489 -26.05 -17.93 31.49
N ASP A 490 -24.89 -18.57 31.38
CA ASP A 490 -23.80 -18.50 32.37
C ASP A 490 -22.98 -17.21 32.18
N ALA A 491 -23.16 -16.26 33.09
CA ALA A 491 -22.48 -14.96 33.06
C ALA A 491 -20.94 -15.09 32.98
N SER A 492 -20.34 -16.16 33.53
CA SER A 492 -18.89 -16.36 33.51
C SER A 492 -18.34 -16.71 32.12
N LYS A 493 -19.21 -17.11 31.20
CA LYS A 493 -18.89 -17.55 29.83
C LYS A 493 -19.19 -16.50 28.76
N GLN A 494 -19.62 -15.30 29.15
CA GLN A 494 -19.94 -14.20 28.24
C GLN A 494 -18.67 -13.52 27.72
N ILE A 495 -17.88 -14.28 26.97
CA ILE A 495 -16.54 -13.90 26.53
C ILE A 495 -16.41 -14.12 25.03
N GLN A 496 -15.92 -13.10 24.32
CA GLN A 496 -15.53 -13.20 22.92
C GLN A 496 -14.03 -12.98 22.78
N LEU A 497 -13.36 -13.95 22.15
CA LEU A 497 -11.97 -13.80 21.73
C LEU A 497 -11.94 -13.16 20.33
N VAL A 498 -11.11 -12.14 20.16
CA VAL A 498 -10.98 -11.36 18.93
C VAL A 498 -9.53 -11.42 18.47
N ASP A 499 -9.32 -11.77 17.20
CA ASP A 499 -8.00 -11.80 16.58
C ASP A 499 -7.45 -10.39 16.46
N PHE A 500 -6.28 -10.13 17.05
CA PHE A 500 -5.61 -8.83 17.04
C PHE A 500 -4.39 -8.82 16.12
N SER A 501 -4.18 -9.88 15.33
CA SER A 501 -3.04 -10.01 14.41
C SER A 501 -3.02 -8.95 13.32
N THR A 502 -4.17 -8.54 12.78
CA THR A 502 -4.26 -7.51 11.74
C THR A 502 -3.80 -6.14 12.25
N TYR A 503 -4.07 -5.84 13.52
CA TYR A 503 -3.55 -4.64 14.18
C TYR A 503 -2.02 -4.70 14.27
N PHE A 504 -1.47 -5.83 14.72
CA PHE A 504 -0.03 -6.01 14.79
C PHE A 504 0.64 -6.03 13.41
N ALA A 505 -0.01 -6.48 12.34
CA ALA A 505 0.56 -6.41 11.00
C ALA A 505 0.93 -4.97 10.57
N LYS A 506 0.21 -3.96 11.10
CA LYS A 506 0.48 -2.54 10.82
C LYS A 506 1.68 -1.98 11.59
N TYR A 507 1.90 -2.44 12.83
CA TYR A 507 2.89 -1.84 13.74
C TYR A 507 4.03 -2.76 14.14
N ALA A 508 3.82 -4.07 14.19
CA ALA A 508 4.78 -5.07 14.67
C ALA A 508 4.50 -6.43 13.99
N ASN A 509 5.00 -6.58 12.76
CA ASN A 509 4.65 -7.68 11.85
C ASN A 509 5.28 -9.04 12.19
N ASP A 510 6.19 -9.10 13.15
CA ASP A 510 6.79 -10.32 13.67
C ASP A 510 6.66 -10.42 15.21
N GLU A 511 6.88 -11.62 15.75
CA GLU A 511 6.72 -11.88 17.18
C GLU A 511 7.68 -11.08 18.07
N ALA A 512 8.94 -10.91 17.67
CA ALA A 512 9.91 -10.17 18.46
C ALA A 512 9.56 -8.67 18.51
N SER A 513 9.17 -8.11 17.37
CA SER A 513 8.65 -6.74 17.27
C SER A 513 7.37 -6.54 18.08
N ARG A 514 6.46 -7.53 18.06
CA ARG A 514 5.21 -7.48 18.83
C ARG A 514 5.49 -7.48 20.33
N ILE A 515 6.40 -8.33 20.80
CA ILE A 515 6.81 -8.38 22.21
C ILE A 515 7.37 -7.03 22.66
N LEU A 516 8.21 -6.40 21.83
CA LEU A 516 8.77 -5.07 22.10
C LEU A 516 7.69 -4.00 22.14
N TRP A 517 6.76 -4.01 21.18
CA TRP A 517 5.64 -3.06 21.13
C TRP A 517 4.73 -3.20 22.35
N ASN A 518 4.39 -4.44 22.73
CA ASN A 518 3.51 -4.75 23.86
C ASN A 518 4.09 -4.28 25.21
N ALA A 519 5.43 -4.20 25.35
CA ALA A 519 6.07 -3.79 26.59
C ALA A 519 5.62 -2.40 27.06
N ASP A 520 5.32 -1.50 26.11
CA ASP A 520 4.92 -0.12 26.38
C ASP A 520 3.45 0.15 26.05
N ALA A 521 2.74 -0.83 25.50
CA ALA A 521 1.32 -0.73 25.19
C ALA A 521 0.46 -1.08 26.39
N SER A 522 -0.65 -0.37 26.54
CA SER A 522 -1.72 -0.71 27.46
C SER A 522 -3.06 -0.52 26.76
N LEU A 523 -4.03 -1.35 27.11
CA LEU A 523 -5.37 -1.26 26.55
C LEU A 523 -6.32 -0.67 27.58
N VAL A 524 -7.19 0.24 27.14
CA VAL A 524 -8.31 0.71 27.95
C VAL A 524 -9.62 0.48 27.21
N LYS A 525 -10.70 0.28 27.97
CA LYS A 525 -12.05 0.27 27.41
C LYS A 525 -12.43 1.69 26.97
N GLY A 526 -13.19 1.76 25.89
CA GLY A 526 -13.69 3.02 25.35
C GLY A 526 -12.85 3.53 24.18
N GLY A 527 -13.48 4.33 23.32
CA GLY A 527 -12.86 5.06 22.22
C GLY A 527 -13.41 6.47 22.12
N GLN A 528 -12.88 7.26 21.18
CA GLN A 528 -13.47 8.52 20.77
C GLN A 528 -14.31 8.27 19.52
N VAL A 529 -15.58 8.64 19.53
CA VAL A 529 -16.54 8.34 18.44
C VAL A 529 -17.38 9.57 18.16
N GLU A 530 -17.57 9.90 16.89
CA GLU A 530 -18.51 10.93 16.46
C GLU A 530 -19.89 10.32 16.19
N ILE A 531 -20.93 10.90 16.80
CA ILE A 531 -22.33 10.53 16.63
C ILE A 531 -23.09 11.82 16.35
N ASP A 532 -23.81 11.88 15.22
CA ASP A 532 -24.59 13.04 14.78
C ASP A 532 -23.81 14.37 14.82
N GLY A 533 -22.55 14.35 14.35
CA GLY A 533 -21.67 15.53 14.33
C GLY A 533 -21.14 15.96 15.71
N THR A 534 -21.38 15.17 16.77
CA THR A 534 -20.86 15.42 18.12
C THR A 534 -19.86 14.33 18.50
N THR A 535 -18.65 14.73 18.89
CA THR A 535 -17.61 13.79 19.33
C THR A 535 -17.75 13.45 20.82
N TYR A 536 -17.85 12.16 21.12
CA TYR A 536 -17.91 11.60 22.46
C TYR A 536 -16.59 10.88 22.80
N SER A 537 -16.10 11.06 24.02
CA SER A 537 -14.92 10.34 24.53
C SER A 537 -15.31 9.18 25.43
N ASN A 538 -14.44 8.15 25.49
CA ASN A 538 -14.60 6.95 26.33
C ASN A 538 -15.87 6.13 26.02
N VAL A 539 -16.35 6.17 24.77
CA VAL A 539 -17.51 5.39 24.31
C VAL A 539 -17.15 3.92 24.27
N GLN A 540 -17.82 3.08 25.07
CA GLN A 540 -17.49 1.65 25.17
C GLN A 540 -18.03 0.83 24.00
N ALA A 541 -19.23 1.17 23.55
CA ALA A 541 -19.85 0.58 22.40
C ALA A 541 -20.89 1.54 21.80
N VAL A 542 -21.23 1.31 20.54
CA VAL A 542 -22.38 1.91 19.90
C VAL A 542 -23.28 0.83 19.32
N TRP A 543 -24.58 1.11 19.26
CA TRP A 543 -25.60 0.29 18.65
C TRP A 543 -26.31 1.09 17.56
N GLU A 544 -26.09 0.71 16.30
CA GLU A 544 -26.82 1.24 15.15
C GLU A 544 -28.08 0.39 14.96
N HIS A 545 -29.25 0.98 15.14
CA HIS A 545 -30.53 0.27 15.09
C HIS A 545 -31.65 1.16 14.56
N GLU A 546 -32.73 0.52 14.12
CA GLU A 546 -33.97 1.20 13.78
C GLU A 546 -34.68 1.64 15.08
N ASN A 547 -35.09 2.90 15.17
CA ASN A 547 -35.86 3.42 16.30
C ASN A 547 -37.37 3.14 16.12
N GLU A 548 -38.19 3.61 17.07
CA GLU A 548 -39.65 3.42 17.05
C GLU A 548 -40.36 4.09 15.84
N TYR A 549 -39.67 5.01 15.15
CA TYR A 549 -40.18 5.76 13.99
C TYR A 549 -39.72 5.19 12.64
N GLY A 550 -38.88 4.16 12.66
CA GLY A 550 -38.32 3.55 11.44
C GLY A 550 -36.99 4.16 10.97
N ASP A 551 -36.42 5.11 11.72
CA ASP A 551 -35.15 5.74 11.36
C ASP A 551 -33.97 4.94 11.93
N ILE A 552 -32.89 4.82 11.14
CA ILE A 552 -31.62 4.26 11.63
C ILE A 552 -30.92 5.31 12.49
N VAL A 553 -30.71 4.99 13.76
CA VAL A 553 -30.03 5.83 14.74
C VAL A 553 -28.84 5.09 15.34
N THR A 554 -27.84 5.83 15.83
CA THR A 554 -26.71 5.27 16.56
C THR A 554 -26.77 5.71 18.02
N THR A 555 -26.86 4.76 18.94
CA THR A 555 -26.90 5.02 20.38
C THR A 555 -25.64 4.53 21.06
N LYS A 556 -25.10 5.31 21.99
CA LYS A 556 -23.98 4.88 22.85
C LYS A 556 -24.45 3.86 23.88
N VAL A 557 -23.64 2.84 24.15
CA VAL A 557 -23.94 1.78 25.13
C VAL A 557 -22.77 1.65 26.11
N ASP A 558 -22.91 2.29 27.27
CA ASP A 558 -21.85 2.42 28.27
C ASP A 558 -21.72 1.19 29.20
N ASP A 559 -22.68 0.28 29.15
CA ASP A 559 -22.76 -0.93 29.99
C ASP A 559 -22.86 -2.21 29.14
N LEU A 560 -22.28 -2.26 27.93
CA LEU A 560 -22.23 -3.51 27.15
C LEU A 560 -21.09 -4.44 27.59
N VAL A 561 -19.92 -3.86 27.88
CA VAL A 561 -18.67 -4.58 28.14
C VAL A 561 -18.17 -4.32 29.56
N SER A 562 -17.85 -5.39 30.28
CA SER A 562 -17.27 -5.30 31.63
C SER A 562 -15.77 -5.02 31.58
N ALA A 563 -15.07 -5.67 30.65
CA ALA A 563 -13.64 -5.48 30.43
C ALA A 563 -13.23 -5.88 29.01
N ILE A 564 -12.17 -5.25 28.52
CA ILE A 564 -11.43 -5.69 27.33
C ILE A 564 -9.99 -5.85 27.79
N VAL A 565 -9.42 -7.05 27.61
CA VAL A 565 -8.06 -7.36 28.06
C VAL A 565 -7.24 -7.97 26.95
N LEU A 566 -5.96 -7.63 26.93
CA LEU A 566 -4.97 -8.31 26.12
C LEU A 566 -4.76 -9.75 26.64
N CYS A 567 -4.62 -10.70 25.73
CA CYS A 567 -4.41 -12.11 26.05
C CYS A 567 -3.62 -12.81 24.94
N ASP A 568 -3.13 -14.01 25.21
CA ASP A 568 -2.50 -14.82 24.17
C ASP A 568 -3.52 -15.37 23.16
N LYS A 569 -3.01 -16.09 22.15
CA LYS A 569 -3.82 -16.63 21.05
C LYS A 569 -4.91 -17.62 21.52
N GLU A 570 -4.73 -18.25 22.67
CA GLU A 570 -5.69 -19.19 23.27
C GLU A 570 -6.68 -18.48 24.23
N GLY A 571 -6.52 -17.17 24.41
CA GLY A 571 -7.26 -16.41 25.41
C GLY A 571 -6.76 -16.62 26.84
N LYS A 572 -5.55 -17.14 27.05
CA LYS A 572 -4.93 -17.23 28.39
C LYS A 572 -4.01 -16.04 28.64
N ASN A 573 -3.33 -16.04 29.79
CA ASN A 573 -2.36 -15.00 30.18
C ASN A 573 -2.95 -13.57 30.07
N GLU A 574 -4.18 -13.38 30.56
CA GLU A 574 -4.84 -12.07 30.54
C GLU A 574 -3.98 -10.99 31.22
N GLY A 575 -3.82 -9.85 30.55
CA GLY A 575 -3.02 -8.72 31.04
C GLY A 575 -1.50 -8.94 30.99
N VAL A 576 -1.02 -10.07 30.47
CA VAL A 576 0.42 -10.30 30.24
C VAL A 576 0.81 -9.78 28.87
N ASN A 577 1.17 -8.50 28.83
CA ASN A 577 1.49 -7.78 27.60
C ASN A 577 2.46 -8.54 26.67
N ALA A 578 3.56 -9.08 27.18
CA ALA A 578 4.54 -9.79 26.35
C ALA A 578 3.95 -10.97 25.55
N LYS A 579 2.86 -11.59 26.02
CA LYS A 579 2.18 -12.70 25.34
C LYS A 579 0.97 -12.26 24.53
N ALA A 580 0.60 -10.99 24.58
CA ALA A 580 -0.61 -10.50 23.95
C ALA A 580 -0.55 -10.67 22.42
N ALA A 581 -1.56 -11.38 21.91
CA ALA A 581 -1.78 -11.62 20.49
C ALA A 581 -3.26 -11.42 20.10
N ASN A 582 -4.18 -11.54 21.06
CA ASN A 582 -5.62 -11.39 20.88
C ASN A 582 -6.22 -10.45 21.93
N LEU A 583 -7.43 -9.98 21.65
CA LEU A 583 -8.27 -9.29 22.63
C LEU A 583 -9.32 -10.25 23.18
N LYS A 584 -9.54 -10.20 24.49
CA LYS A 584 -10.65 -10.86 25.16
C LYS A 584 -11.67 -9.82 25.60
N VAL A 585 -12.81 -9.80 24.94
CA VAL A 585 -13.96 -8.95 25.25
C VAL A 585 -14.87 -9.70 26.23
N LYS A 586 -15.12 -9.12 27.40
CA LYS A 586 -16.02 -9.67 28.41
C LYS A 586 -17.30 -8.84 28.43
N PHE A 587 -18.44 -9.45 28.13
CA PHE A 587 -19.74 -8.77 28.17
C PHE A 587 -20.32 -8.79 29.58
N VAL A 588 -21.20 -7.85 29.89
CA VAL A 588 -22.04 -7.91 31.09
C VAL A 588 -23.27 -8.80 30.84
N ALA A 589 -23.98 -9.18 31.91
CA ALA A 589 -25.11 -10.10 31.80
C ALA A 589 -26.31 -9.55 31.00
N ASN A 590 -26.60 -8.25 31.10
CA ASN A 590 -27.75 -7.60 30.46
C ASN A 590 -27.47 -7.11 29.03
N TYR A 591 -26.20 -7.09 28.60
CA TYR A 591 -25.75 -6.57 27.30
C TYR A 591 -26.20 -5.14 26.99
N GLY A 592 -26.18 -4.27 28.00
CA GLY A 592 -26.58 -2.86 27.84
C GLY A 592 -27.97 -2.63 27.27
N GLY A 593 -28.90 -3.58 27.48
CA GLY A 593 -30.27 -3.48 26.97
C GLY A 593 -30.43 -3.65 25.47
N ILE A 594 -29.37 -4.06 24.74
CA ILE A 594 -29.41 -4.24 23.29
C ILE A 594 -30.35 -5.39 22.91
N ASP A 595 -31.15 -5.18 21.86
CA ASP A 595 -31.92 -6.25 21.21
C ASP A 595 -30.99 -7.13 20.36
N PHE A 596 -30.91 -8.40 20.71
CA PHE A 596 -30.08 -9.35 19.96
C PHE A 596 -30.58 -9.51 18.52
N GLU A 597 -29.64 -9.72 17.61
CA GLU A 597 -29.90 -9.90 16.17
C GLU A 597 -30.58 -8.71 15.47
N LYS A 598 -30.80 -7.58 16.16
CA LYS A 598 -31.31 -6.34 15.59
C LYS A 598 -30.24 -5.25 15.59
N GLY A 599 -29.94 -4.71 14.42
CA GLY A 599 -28.94 -3.65 14.27
C GLY A 599 -27.50 -4.15 14.31
N LYS A 600 -26.55 -3.20 14.34
CA LYS A 600 -25.11 -3.47 14.38
C LYS A 600 -24.52 -2.94 15.68
N VAL A 601 -23.71 -3.77 16.33
CA VAL A 601 -23.00 -3.39 17.55
C VAL A 601 -21.52 -3.25 17.23
N THR A 602 -20.92 -2.15 17.67
CA THR A 602 -19.46 -1.95 17.59
C THR A 602 -18.94 -1.66 18.97
N VAL A 603 -18.01 -2.49 19.45
CA VAL A 603 -17.30 -2.30 20.73
C VAL A 603 -16.01 -1.54 20.45
N TYR A 604 -15.63 -0.62 21.34
CA TYR A 604 -14.42 0.18 21.19
C TYR A 604 -13.43 -0.05 22.32
N ALA A 605 -12.16 -0.14 21.94
CA ALA A 605 -11.02 -0.10 22.85
C ALA A 605 -10.04 0.99 22.40
N THR A 606 -9.24 1.52 23.33
CA THR A 606 -8.16 2.45 23.00
C THR A 606 -6.84 1.83 23.39
N VAL A 607 -5.88 1.89 22.47
CA VAL A 607 -4.49 1.56 22.75
C VAL A 607 -3.76 2.81 23.24
N LYS A 608 -3.19 2.70 24.43
CA LYS A 608 -2.38 3.72 25.08
C LYS A 608 -0.92 3.30 25.07
N MET A 609 -0.04 4.18 24.62
CA MET A 609 1.39 3.90 24.56
C MET A 609 2.14 4.76 25.56
N LYS A 610 3.07 4.13 26.28
CA LYS A 610 4.07 4.84 27.08
C LYS A 610 5.05 5.56 26.15
N GLN A 611 5.22 6.84 26.41
CA GLN A 611 6.12 7.75 25.71
C GLN A 611 7.50 7.78 26.37
N ALA A 612 8.49 8.32 25.65
CA ALA A 612 9.88 8.41 26.13
C ALA A 612 10.04 9.24 27.41
N ASP A 613 9.18 10.22 27.64
CA ASP A 613 9.12 11.04 28.86
C ASP A 613 8.38 10.34 30.03
N GLY A 614 7.89 9.11 29.81
CA GLY A 614 7.13 8.35 30.78
C GLY A 614 5.63 8.67 30.80
N SER A 615 5.16 9.65 30.03
CA SER A 615 3.73 9.93 29.87
C SER A 615 3.04 8.83 29.07
N ILE A 616 1.70 8.78 29.13
CA ILE A 616 0.90 7.83 28.37
C ILE A 616 -0.05 8.64 27.49
N ALA A 617 0.10 8.51 26.17
CA ALA A 617 -0.84 9.11 25.22
C ALA A 617 -1.73 8.01 24.60
N PRO A 618 -3.04 8.26 24.42
CA PRO A 618 -3.84 7.43 23.54
C PRO A 618 -3.29 7.60 22.13
N VAL A 619 -3.02 6.48 21.46
CA VAL A 619 -2.47 6.52 20.10
C VAL A 619 -3.55 6.18 19.08
N GLN A 620 -4.44 5.23 19.38
CA GLN A 620 -5.42 4.70 18.42
C GLN A 620 -6.69 4.16 19.08
N THR A 621 -7.83 4.37 18.42
CA THR A 621 -9.12 3.73 18.72
C THR A 621 -9.26 2.46 17.86
N ILE A 622 -9.67 1.36 18.50
CA ILE A 622 -9.92 0.06 17.89
C ILE A 622 -11.43 -0.17 17.86
N ALA A 623 -12.01 -0.29 16.68
CA ALA A 623 -13.40 -0.67 16.48
C ALA A 623 -13.51 -2.19 16.28
N ILE A 624 -14.40 -2.82 17.06
CA ILE A 624 -14.64 -4.27 17.05
C ILE A 624 -16.11 -4.50 16.72
N PRO A 625 -16.46 -4.77 15.46
CA PRO A 625 -17.82 -5.10 15.09
C PRO A 625 -18.22 -6.44 15.71
N VAL A 626 -19.34 -6.47 16.44
CA VAL A 626 -19.85 -7.67 17.12
C VAL A 626 -21.30 -7.94 16.69
N THR A 627 -21.57 -9.17 16.27
CA THR A 627 -22.94 -9.68 16.14
C THR A 627 -23.32 -10.44 17.41
N LEU A 628 -24.30 -9.94 18.16
CA LEU A 628 -24.84 -10.61 19.35
C LEU A 628 -25.96 -11.58 18.95
N LYS A 629 -25.78 -12.87 19.24
CA LYS A 629 -26.74 -13.94 18.95
C LYS A 629 -27.56 -14.34 20.18
N ASN A 630 -28.85 -14.60 19.99
CA ASN A 630 -29.74 -15.16 21.00
C ASN A 630 -29.16 -16.46 21.59
N PRO A 631 -29.34 -16.76 22.89
CA PRO A 631 -28.83 -18.00 23.49
C PRO A 631 -29.30 -19.24 22.75
N ALA A 632 -28.46 -20.28 22.73
CA ALA A 632 -28.84 -21.53 22.08
C ALA A 632 -30.08 -22.14 22.77
N ALA A 633 -30.89 -22.89 22.01
CA ALA A 633 -32.09 -23.52 22.55
C ALA A 633 -31.80 -24.40 23.80
N ALA A 634 -30.62 -25.04 23.85
CA ALA A 634 -30.17 -25.80 25.00
C ALA A 634 -29.89 -24.93 26.24
N ASP A 635 -29.31 -23.74 26.06
CA ASP A 635 -29.07 -22.78 27.15
C ASP A 635 -30.38 -22.18 27.67
N ILE A 636 -31.33 -21.88 26.76
CA ILE A 636 -32.68 -21.45 27.11
C ILE A 636 -33.39 -22.55 27.90
N ALA A 637 -33.37 -23.79 27.42
CA ALA A 637 -33.98 -24.93 28.10
C ALA A 637 -33.34 -25.22 29.47
N ALA A 638 -32.06 -24.89 29.66
CA ALA A 638 -31.38 -25.05 30.94
C ALA A 638 -31.81 -24.02 32.01
N THR A 639 -32.57 -22.98 31.65
CA THR A 639 -33.04 -21.95 32.61
C THR A 639 -34.14 -22.46 33.54
N TYR A 640 -34.88 -23.49 33.14
CA TYR A 640 -35.91 -24.14 33.94
C TYR A 640 -35.73 -25.66 33.95
N ALA A 641 -36.28 -26.33 34.95
CA ALA A 641 -36.30 -27.79 34.98
C ALA A 641 -37.56 -28.29 35.69
N PHE A 642 -38.21 -29.30 35.11
CA PHE A 642 -39.30 -30.02 35.76
C PHE A 642 -38.78 -31.08 36.73
N ASN A 643 -39.63 -31.47 37.68
CA ASN A 643 -39.39 -32.67 38.47
C ASN A 643 -39.42 -33.91 37.55
N ALA A 644 -38.32 -34.66 37.51
CA ALA A 644 -38.18 -35.84 36.66
C ALA A 644 -39.20 -36.95 36.96
N ALA A 645 -39.78 -36.98 38.16
CA ALA A 645 -40.86 -37.92 38.50
C ALA A 645 -42.17 -37.63 37.75
N ASP A 646 -42.41 -36.36 37.41
CA ASP A 646 -43.65 -35.91 36.77
C ASP A 646 -43.45 -35.59 35.28
N PHE A 647 -42.21 -35.39 34.80
CA PHE A 647 -41.93 -34.90 33.45
C PHE A 647 -40.93 -35.78 32.70
N LYS A 648 -41.37 -36.32 31.55
CA LYS A 648 -40.56 -37.17 30.68
C LYS A 648 -40.95 -36.94 29.22
N ASP A 649 -39.99 -37.02 28.30
CA ASP A 649 -40.23 -36.90 26.84
C ASP A 649 -41.06 -35.66 26.48
N ASN A 650 -40.68 -34.51 27.05
CA ASN A 650 -41.36 -33.21 26.93
C ASN A 650 -42.83 -33.19 27.41
N THR A 651 -43.22 -34.14 28.27
CA THR A 651 -44.59 -34.30 28.75
C THR A 651 -44.67 -34.28 30.28
N LEU A 652 -45.41 -33.31 30.83
CA LEU A 652 -45.82 -33.24 32.22
C LEU A 652 -47.03 -34.14 32.45
N THR A 653 -46.85 -35.16 33.27
CA THR A 653 -47.90 -36.11 33.64
C THR A 653 -48.52 -35.70 34.98
N VAL A 654 -49.84 -35.59 35.00
CA VAL A 654 -50.63 -35.18 36.17
C VAL A 654 -51.50 -36.34 36.61
N LEU A 655 -51.25 -36.85 37.81
CA LEU A 655 -51.91 -38.02 38.37
C LEU A 655 -53.12 -37.65 39.23
N ASP A 656 -54.25 -38.35 38.99
CA ASP A 656 -55.46 -38.34 39.81
C ASP A 656 -56.04 -36.96 40.11
N LYS A 657 -55.74 -36.00 39.24
CA LYS A 657 -56.17 -34.60 39.34
C LYS A 657 -56.56 -34.11 37.96
N THR A 658 -57.50 -33.17 37.94
CA THR A 658 -57.90 -32.44 36.73
C THR A 658 -57.29 -31.05 36.64
N THR A 659 -56.54 -30.62 37.66
CA THR A 659 -55.84 -29.33 37.69
C THR A 659 -54.43 -29.50 38.23
N VAL A 660 -53.46 -28.80 37.63
CA VAL A 660 -52.07 -28.72 38.09
C VAL A 660 -51.58 -27.28 37.98
N ASN A 661 -50.83 -26.81 38.98
CA ASN A 661 -50.00 -25.62 38.80
C ASN A 661 -48.65 -26.06 38.22
N VAL A 662 -48.34 -25.62 37.00
CA VAL A 662 -47.13 -26.04 36.29
C VAL A 662 -45.86 -25.55 36.99
N ASN A 663 -45.86 -24.32 37.50
CA ASN A 663 -44.70 -23.76 38.22
C ASN A 663 -44.40 -24.54 39.51
N ALA A 664 -45.42 -25.07 40.19
CA ALA A 664 -45.25 -25.96 41.33
C ALA A 664 -44.61 -27.32 40.99
N LYS A 665 -44.48 -27.66 39.71
CA LYS A 665 -43.82 -28.88 39.22
C LYS A 665 -42.38 -28.64 38.73
N LEU A 666 -41.90 -27.41 38.83
CA LEU A 666 -40.51 -27.06 38.52
C LEU A 666 -39.61 -27.30 39.74
N THR A 667 -38.39 -27.76 39.49
CA THR A 667 -37.29 -27.86 40.47
C THR A 667 -36.30 -26.72 40.31
N LYS A 668 -36.33 -26.02 39.18
CA LYS A 668 -35.48 -24.87 38.85
C LYS A 668 -36.24 -23.91 37.95
N GLY A 669 -36.02 -22.61 38.15
CA GLY A 669 -36.55 -21.55 37.32
C GLY A 669 -38.07 -21.35 37.48
N GLN A 670 -38.62 -20.51 36.63
CA GLN A 670 -40.05 -20.20 36.59
C GLN A 670 -40.49 -20.01 35.15
N LEU A 671 -41.68 -20.50 34.83
CA LEU A 671 -42.34 -20.26 33.55
C LEU A 671 -43.38 -19.16 33.68
N ILE A 672 -43.45 -18.31 32.66
CA ILE A 672 -44.35 -17.17 32.56
C ILE A 672 -45.46 -17.54 31.56
N PHE A 673 -46.70 -17.43 32.02
CA PHE A 673 -47.89 -17.81 31.26
C PHE A 673 -48.63 -16.54 30.83
N ASP A 674 -48.51 -16.19 29.56
CA ASP A 674 -49.21 -15.06 28.96
C ASP A 674 -50.43 -15.55 28.18
N ALA A 675 -51.62 -15.25 28.70
CA ALA A 675 -52.88 -15.74 28.14
C ALA A 675 -53.13 -15.26 26.70
N GLU A 676 -52.51 -14.16 26.27
CA GLU A 676 -52.69 -13.60 24.93
C GLU A 676 -51.82 -14.30 23.87
N ASN A 677 -50.65 -14.81 24.27
CA ASN A 677 -49.63 -15.34 23.36
C ASN A 677 -49.53 -16.87 23.34
N MET A 678 -50.10 -17.56 24.33
CA MET A 678 -50.08 -19.02 24.40
C MET A 678 -51.02 -19.68 23.39
N LYS A 679 -50.55 -20.79 22.80
CA LYS A 679 -51.31 -21.66 21.89
C LYS A 679 -51.54 -23.01 22.55
N TYR A 680 -52.80 -23.38 22.71
CA TYR A 680 -53.26 -24.65 23.28
C TYR A 680 -54.68 -24.97 22.84
N ASP A 681 -55.15 -26.20 23.05
CA ASP A 681 -56.53 -26.60 22.78
C ASP A 681 -57.50 -26.02 23.82
N LYS A 682 -58.04 -24.84 23.48
CA LYS A 682 -59.02 -24.11 24.31
C LYS A 682 -60.34 -24.88 24.54
N ASN A 683 -60.65 -25.90 23.75
CA ASN A 683 -61.86 -26.70 23.94
C ASN A 683 -61.67 -27.79 25.01
N SER A 684 -60.45 -28.27 25.19
CA SER A 684 -60.15 -29.39 26.09
C SER A 684 -59.55 -28.96 27.43
N ILE A 685 -58.74 -27.90 27.44
CA ILE A 685 -58.08 -27.39 28.65
C ILE A 685 -58.25 -25.87 28.81
N THR A 686 -58.04 -25.37 30.02
CA THR A 686 -57.81 -23.95 30.32
C THR A 686 -56.42 -23.77 30.88
N VAL A 687 -55.74 -22.69 30.48
CA VAL A 687 -54.43 -22.30 31.01
C VAL A 687 -54.55 -20.90 31.60
N GLY A 688 -54.36 -20.79 32.92
CA GLY A 688 -54.38 -19.52 33.66
C GLY A 688 -53.03 -18.82 33.65
N ALA A 689 -53.04 -17.49 33.83
CA ALA A 689 -51.83 -16.67 33.89
C ALA A 689 -50.91 -17.01 35.10
N ASN A 690 -51.46 -17.66 36.13
CA ASN A 690 -50.71 -18.17 37.28
C ASN A 690 -50.03 -19.54 37.02
N GLY A 691 -50.17 -20.10 35.81
CA GLY A 691 -49.66 -21.41 35.44
C GLY A 691 -50.55 -22.58 35.83
N ASP A 692 -51.79 -22.33 36.25
CA ASP A 692 -52.78 -23.40 36.46
C ASP A 692 -53.29 -23.93 35.12
N VAL A 693 -53.13 -25.23 34.91
CA VAL A 693 -53.71 -25.92 33.76
C VAL A 693 -54.80 -26.85 34.26
N THR A 694 -56.01 -26.68 33.72
CA THR A 694 -57.18 -27.46 34.11
C THR A 694 -57.78 -28.17 32.91
N LEU A 695 -58.05 -29.47 33.07
CA LEU A 695 -58.83 -30.27 32.14
C LEU A 695 -60.32 -29.95 32.32
N LYS A 696 -60.99 -29.56 31.23
CA LYS A 696 -62.41 -29.15 31.29
C LYS A 696 -63.38 -30.30 31.51
N ASP A 697 -63.04 -31.50 31.03
CA ASP A 697 -63.90 -32.68 31.11
C ASP A 697 -63.08 -33.94 31.41
N ALA A 698 -63.39 -34.61 32.52
CA ALA A 698 -62.68 -35.81 32.97
C ALA A 698 -62.73 -36.96 31.97
N LYS A 699 -63.71 -37.00 31.04
CA LYS A 699 -63.74 -38.01 29.97
C LYS A 699 -62.55 -37.91 29.00
N ASN A 700 -61.85 -36.78 29.02
CA ASN A 700 -60.69 -36.52 28.18
C ASN A 700 -59.35 -36.79 28.90
N MET A 701 -59.37 -37.43 30.07
CA MET A 701 -58.17 -37.98 30.70
C MET A 701 -57.51 -39.03 29.78
N GLY A 702 -56.19 -39.16 29.86
CA GLY A 702 -55.38 -40.02 29.00
C GLY A 702 -54.90 -39.37 27.69
N LYS A 703 -55.46 -38.21 27.29
CA LYS A 703 -55.01 -37.43 26.13
C LYS A 703 -53.90 -36.44 26.51
N SER A 704 -53.03 -36.14 25.54
CA SER A 704 -51.92 -35.19 25.65
C SER A 704 -52.29 -33.84 25.02
N TYR A 705 -51.91 -32.75 25.67
CA TYR A 705 -52.19 -31.37 25.23
C TYR A 705 -50.92 -30.55 25.20
N THR A 706 -50.50 -30.11 24.01
CA THR A 706 -49.34 -29.22 23.86
C THR A 706 -49.72 -27.78 24.21
N ILE A 707 -48.85 -27.14 25.00
CA ILE A 707 -48.91 -25.74 25.32
C ILE A 707 -47.65 -25.10 24.75
N ALA A 708 -47.82 -24.20 23.79
CA ALA A 708 -46.74 -23.45 23.15
C ALA A 708 -46.87 -21.94 23.43
N GLY A 709 -45.77 -21.20 23.34
CA GLY A 709 -45.75 -19.76 23.66
C GLY A 709 -45.72 -19.49 25.17
N VAL A 710 -45.36 -20.48 25.98
CA VAL A 710 -45.01 -20.26 27.39
C VAL A 710 -43.62 -19.66 27.42
N GLN A 711 -43.35 -18.71 28.31
CA GLN A 711 -42.08 -17.99 28.30
C GLN A 711 -41.18 -18.41 29.47
N THR A 712 -39.88 -18.44 29.24
CA THR A 712 -38.85 -18.49 30.29
C THR A 712 -37.96 -17.25 30.23
N MET A 713 -37.34 -16.91 31.35
CA MET A 713 -36.38 -15.81 31.43
C MET A 713 -34.95 -16.33 31.28
N CYS A 714 -34.23 -15.81 30.30
CA CYS A 714 -32.79 -16.02 30.12
C CYS A 714 -32.13 -14.67 29.86
N LEU A 715 -31.09 -14.30 30.63
CA LEU A 715 -30.41 -13.00 30.48
C LEU A 715 -31.39 -11.81 30.48
N ASP A 716 -32.34 -11.82 31.43
CA ASP A 716 -33.41 -10.84 31.58
C ASP A 716 -34.32 -10.63 30.35
N ARG A 717 -34.32 -11.60 29.42
CA ARG A 717 -35.14 -11.62 28.22
C ARG A 717 -36.06 -12.83 28.21
N LYS A 718 -37.24 -12.65 27.60
CA LYS A 718 -38.27 -13.68 27.47
C LYS A 718 -38.02 -14.53 26.22
N TYR A 719 -38.05 -15.86 26.38
CA TYR A 719 -37.96 -16.79 25.27
C TYR A 719 -39.11 -17.78 25.30
N ASP A 720 -39.70 -18.03 24.14
CA ASP A 720 -40.79 -18.98 23.99
C ASP A 720 -40.28 -20.42 24.11
N VAL A 721 -41.04 -21.21 24.87
CA VAL A 721 -40.85 -22.64 25.08
C VAL A 721 -42.18 -23.36 24.90
N SER A 722 -42.10 -24.68 24.74
CA SER A 722 -43.27 -25.53 24.59
C SER A 722 -43.09 -26.86 25.33
N PHE A 723 -44.17 -27.33 25.93
CA PHE A 723 -44.23 -28.64 26.56
C PHE A 723 -45.65 -29.22 26.43
N THR A 724 -45.79 -30.49 26.74
CA THR A 724 -47.07 -31.19 26.71
C THR A 724 -47.55 -31.47 28.13
N VAL A 725 -48.84 -31.39 28.39
CA VAL A 725 -49.46 -31.85 29.64
C VAL A 725 -50.39 -33.03 29.37
N LYS A 726 -50.38 -34.03 30.25
CA LYS A 726 -51.23 -35.22 30.17
C LYS A 726 -51.83 -35.50 31.54
N PHE A 727 -53.15 -35.44 31.65
CA PHE A 727 -53.88 -35.81 32.87
C PHE A 727 -54.27 -37.28 32.80
N VAL A 728 -53.94 -38.06 33.83
CA VAL A 728 -54.11 -39.52 33.86
C VAL A 728 -54.70 -39.99 35.19
N ASN A 729 -55.51 -41.03 35.12
CA ASN A 729 -56.01 -41.71 36.31
C ASN A 729 -55.03 -42.85 36.65
N SER A 730 -54.63 -42.97 37.91
CA SER A 730 -53.73 -44.04 38.38
C SER A 730 -54.35 -45.43 38.20
N LYS A 731 -55.67 -45.50 38.00
CA LYS A 731 -56.48 -46.70 37.81
C LYS A 731 -56.62 -47.12 36.34
N ASP A 732 -56.10 -46.33 35.40
CA ASP A 732 -56.11 -46.68 33.98
C ASP A 732 -54.96 -47.66 33.67
N TYR A 733 -55.25 -48.96 33.76
CA TYR A 733 -54.33 -50.02 33.37
C TYR A 733 -54.48 -50.38 31.89
N GLU A 734 -53.38 -50.70 31.23
CA GLU A 734 -53.34 -51.16 29.85
C GLU A 734 -52.92 -52.63 29.78
N LEU A 735 -53.73 -53.45 29.11
CA LEU A 735 -53.45 -54.86 28.88
C LEU A 735 -52.95 -55.03 27.44
N ALA A 736 -51.63 -55.21 27.29
CA ALA A 736 -51.00 -55.48 26.01
C ALA A 736 -50.98 -57.00 25.78
N VAL A 737 -51.67 -57.47 24.75
CA VAL A 737 -51.73 -58.88 24.34
C VAL A 737 -51.36 -59.01 22.86
N PRO A 738 -50.62 -60.04 22.43
CA PRO A 738 -50.29 -60.24 21.02
C PRO A 738 -51.55 -60.51 20.20
N THR A 739 -51.60 -59.95 19.00
CA THR A 739 -52.76 -60.12 18.09
C THR A 739 -52.87 -61.52 17.47
N ALA A 740 -51.82 -62.35 17.60
CA ALA A 740 -51.70 -63.64 16.93
C ALA A 740 -51.91 -64.86 17.85
N LEU A 741 -52.56 -64.71 19.02
CA LEU A 741 -52.84 -65.85 19.88
C LEU A 741 -53.78 -66.84 19.17
N SER A 742 -53.28 -68.04 18.88
CA SER A 742 -54.06 -69.09 18.22
C SER A 742 -53.80 -70.48 18.82
N VAL A 743 -54.85 -71.29 18.98
CA VAL A 743 -54.77 -72.67 19.46
C VAL A 743 -55.55 -73.61 18.55
N ALA A 744 -55.01 -74.80 18.26
CA ALA A 744 -55.67 -75.77 17.38
C ALA A 744 -56.81 -76.51 18.09
N CYS A 745 -57.89 -76.83 17.35
CA CYS A 745 -59.06 -77.52 17.90
C CYS A 745 -58.86 -79.02 18.19
N ALA A 746 -57.75 -79.64 17.76
CA ALA A 746 -57.49 -81.07 17.95
C ALA A 746 -56.04 -81.34 18.40
N GLY A 747 -55.85 -82.35 19.25
CA GLY A 747 -54.56 -82.73 19.86
C GLY A 747 -54.30 -82.05 21.22
N ALA A 748 -53.29 -82.49 21.96
CA ALA A 748 -52.87 -81.88 23.24
C ALA A 748 -52.17 -80.51 23.05
N ASN A 749 -52.66 -79.70 22.11
CA ASN A 749 -52.08 -78.43 21.70
C ASN A 749 -52.47 -77.35 22.71
N GLU A 750 -51.48 -76.88 23.46
CA GLU A 750 -51.58 -75.76 24.39
C GLU A 750 -50.65 -74.64 23.93
N ILE A 751 -51.06 -73.39 24.11
CA ILE A 751 -50.14 -72.26 24.00
C ILE A 751 -49.84 -71.72 25.39
N LYS A 752 -48.56 -71.46 25.65
CA LYS A 752 -48.10 -70.82 26.87
C LYS A 752 -47.78 -69.36 26.58
N VAL A 753 -48.44 -68.46 27.32
CA VAL A 753 -48.29 -67.01 27.19
C VAL A 753 -47.69 -66.46 28.48
N LYS A 754 -46.49 -65.89 28.39
CA LYS A 754 -45.76 -65.35 29.53
C LYS A 754 -46.36 -64.03 30.01
N TYR A 755 -46.47 -63.83 31.32
CA TYR A 755 -46.72 -62.51 31.88
C TYR A 755 -45.40 -61.72 32.00
N GLY A 756 -45.36 -60.51 31.45
CA GLY A 756 -44.16 -59.67 31.43
C GLY A 756 -43.39 -59.71 30.10
N ASP A 757 -42.08 -59.49 30.17
CA ASP A 757 -41.19 -59.52 29.00
C ASP A 757 -40.82 -60.94 28.57
N LEU A 758 -40.76 -61.15 27.26
CA LEU A 758 -40.37 -62.43 26.64
C LEU A 758 -38.84 -62.53 26.65
N VAL A 759 -38.28 -63.57 27.25
CA VAL A 759 -36.82 -63.77 27.34
C VAL A 759 -36.43 -64.99 26.52
N LYS A 760 -35.35 -64.88 25.73
CA LYS A 760 -34.87 -66.01 24.92
C LYS A 760 -34.55 -67.20 25.82
N ASN A 761 -35.11 -68.37 25.51
CA ASN A 761 -34.95 -69.66 26.20
C ASN A 761 -35.81 -69.90 27.46
N ASP A 762 -36.87 -69.13 27.70
CA ASP A 762 -37.76 -69.34 28.86
C ASP A 762 -38.96 -70.30 28.61
N GLY A 763 -39.06 -70.86 27.39
CA GLY A 763 -40.08 -71.86 27.05
C GLY A 763 -41.45 -71.28 26.66
N TYR A 764 -41.57 -69.96 26.49
CA TYR A 764 -42.80 -69.29 26.05
C TYR A 764 -42.66 -68.74 24.62
N THR A 765 -43.74 -68.75 23.85
CA THR A 765 -43.77 -68.23 22.46
C THR A 765 -44.38 -66.83 22.37
N TYR A 766 -45.26 -66.50 23.32
CA TYR A 766 -45.98 -65.23 23.38
C TYR A 766 -45.87 -64.62 24.77
N ASN A 767 -46.04 -63.31 24.88
CA ASN A 767 -46.11 -62.63 26.16
C ASN A 767 -47.27 -61.64 26.19
N TYR A 768 -47.80 -61.39 27.38
CA TYR A 768 -48.75 -60.33 27.63
C TYR A 768 -48.30 -59.51 28.84
N LYS A 769 -48.71 -58.24 28.90
CA LYS A 769 -48.31 -57.33 29.97
C LYS A 769 -49.49 -56.53 30.43
N LEU A 770 -49.54 -56.30 31.74
CA LEU A 770 -50.36 -55.28 32.33
C LEU A 770 -49.44 -54.15 32.78
N THR A 771 -49.65 -52.95 32.25
CA THR A 771 -48.89 -51.76 32.66
C THR A 771 -49.81 -50.74 33.30
N ASN A 772 -49.29 -49.96 34.25
CA ASN A 772 -49.95 -48.73 34.67
C ASN A 772 -49.85 -47.66 33.56
N PHE A 773 -50.48 -46.50 33.80
CA PHE A 773 -50.45 -45.34 32.90
C PHE A 773 -49.03 -44.85 32.54
N ALA A 774 -48.01 -45.13 33.37
CA ALA A 774 -46.62 -44.74 33.14
C ALA A 774 -45.84 -45.77 32.28
N GLY A 775 -46.52 -46.83 31.80
CA GLY A 775 -45.89 -47.93 31.08
C GLY A 775 -45.07 -48.86 31.98
N VAL A 776 -45.20 -48.74 33.30
CA VAL A 776 -44.51 -49.61 34.25
C VAL A 776 -45.29 -50.91 34.40
N LEU A 777 -44.61 -52.05 34.21
CA LEU A 777 -45.17 -53.39 34.36
C LEU A 777 -45.70 -53.59 35.79
N ILE A 778 -46.95 -54.00 35.93
CA ILE A 778 -47.52 -54.38 37.23
C ILE A 778 -46.90 -55.70 37.67
N ALA A 779 -46.44 -55.77 38.92
CA ALA A 779 -45.87 -57.00 39.44
C ALA A 779 -46.94 -58.11 39.51
N ALA A 780 -46.58 -59.34 39.12
CA ALA A 780 -47.54 -60.46 39.02
C ALA A 780 -48.27 -60.75 40.35
N ASN A 781 -47.58 -60.54 41.48
CA ASN A 781 -48.12 -60.71 42.83
C ASN A 781 -49.13 -59.61 43.23
N SER A 782 -49.15 -58.48 42.53
CA SER A 782 -50.14 -57.41 42.73
C SER A 782 -51.45 -57.67 41.99
N ILE A 783 -51.51 -58.71 41.14
CA ILE A 783 -52.70 -59.12 40.39
C ILE A 783 -53.35 -60.30 41.12
N THR A 784 -54.55 -60.09 41.64
CA THR A 784 -55.37 -61.14 42.28
C THR A 784 -56.64 -61.40 41.49
N ASP A 785 -57.34 -62.49 41.78
CA ASP A 785 -58.65 -62.82 41.21
C ASP A 785 -58.73 -62.83 39.67
N LEU A 786 -57.63 -63.19 38.99
CA LEU A 786 -57.58 -63.28 37.54
C LEU A 786 -58.51 -64.40 37.04
N LYS A 787 -59.57 -64.00 36.34
CA LYS A 787 -60.65 -64.86 35.83
C LYS A 787 -60.98 -64.48 34.39
N PHE A 788 -61.46 -65.47 33.63
CA PHE A 788 -61.77 -65.33 32.20
C PHE A 788 -63.22 -65.71 31.91
N TYR A 789 -63.87 -64.93 31.06
CA TYR A 789 -65.30 -65.01 30.75
C TYR A 789 -65.55 -64.90 29.24
N ALA A 790 -66.67 -65.46 28.81
CA ALA A 790 -67.07 -65.47 27.40
C ALA A 790 -67.86 -64.21 26.97
N ASP A 791 -68.27 -63.37 27.92
CA ASP A 791 -69.09 -62.17 27.68
C ASP A 791 -68.57 -60.92 28.41
N LYS A 792 -69.04 -59.77 27.95
CA LYS A 792 -68.66 -58.43 28.46
C LYS A 792 -69.30 -58.09 29.80
N GLU A 793 -70.30 -58.84 30.24
CA GLU A 793 -70.93 -58.73 31.56
C GLU A 793 -70.12 -59.47 32.64
N TYR A 794 -69.12 -60.29 32.24
CA TYR A 794 -68.22 -61.06 33.11
C TYR A 794 -68.97 -62.08 33.97
N ALA A 795 -69.99 -62.73 33.39
CA ALA A 795 -70.87 -63.66 34.10
C ALA A 795 -70.76 -65.11 33.59
N THR A 796 -70.56 -65.30 32.29
CA THR A 796 -70.57 -66.62 31.64
C THR A 796 -69.15 -67.21 31.64
N PRO A 797 -68.95 -68.41 32.19
CA PRO A 797 -67.65 -69.08 32.15
C PRO A 797 -67.27 -69.45 30.71
N MET A 798 -65.97 -69.57 30.45
CA MET A 798 -65.45 -70.00 29.16
C MET A 798 -65.85 -71.45 28.85
N THR A 799 -66.39 -71.69 27.64
CA THR A 799 -66.84 -73.01 27.20
C THR A 799 -66.05 -73.59 26.03
N TYR A 800 -65.36 -72.74 25.24
CA TYR A 800 -64.57 -73.12 24.06
C TYR A 800 -63.05 -73.11 24.30
N LEU A 801 -62.60 -72.46 25.37
CA LEU A 801 -61.20 -72.40 25.78
C LEU A 801 -61.08 -72.73 27.26
N ASP A 802 -60.06 -73.50 27.60
CA ASP A 802 -59.59 -73.68 28.97
C ASP A 802 -58.36 -72.77 29.15
N ILE A 803 -58.51 -71.77 30.02
CA ILE A 803 -57.48 -70.77 30.29
C ILE A 803 -57.15 -70.85 31.77
N THR A 804 -55.92 -71.28 32.06
CA THR A 804 -55.39 -71.38 33.42
C THR A 804 -54.21 -70.43 33.58
N SER A 805 -54.08 -69.83 34.77
CA SER A 805 -52.94 -68.97 35.12
C SER A 805 -52.14 -69.59 36.25
N ASP A 806 -50.81 -69.56 36.15
CA ASP A 806 -49.92 -69.95 37.25
C ASP A 806 -49.74 -68.82 38.29
N ASP A 807 -48.93 -69.07 39.33
CA ASP A 807 -48.64 -68.08 40.39
C ASP A 807 -47.99 -66.81 39.84
N ASN A 808 -47.18 -66.95 38.78
CA ASN A 808 -46.52 -65.85 38.06
C ASN A 808 -47.44 -65.18 37.02
N LYS A 809 -48.71 -65.60 36.95
CA LYS A 809 -49.74 -65.13 36.01
C LYS A 809 -49.44 -65.50 34.55
N ASN A 810 -48.53 -66.43 34.28
CA ASN A 810 -48.40 -66.98 32.92
C ASN A 810 -49.66 -67.79 32.58
N LEU A 811 -50.13 -67.65 31.35
CA LEU A 811 -51.35 -68.30 30.89
C LEU A 811 -51.01 -69.58 30.12
N THR A 812 -51.77 -70.64 30.38
CA THR A 812 -51.87 -71.80 29.50
C THR A 812 -53.26 -71.80 28.89
N ILE A 813 -53.34 -71.71 27.56
CA ILE A 813 -54.60 -71.65 26.80
C ILE A 813 -54.73 -72.92 25.96
N LYS A 814 -55.87 -73.61 26.11
CA LYS A 814 -56.23 -74.84 25.38
C LYS A 814 -57.62 -74.72 24.78
N SER A 815 -57.88 -75.39 23.67
CA SER A 815 -59.26 -75.57 23.16
C SER A 815 -59.97 -76.65 23.97
N THR A 816 -61.26 -76.46 24.28
CA THR A 816 -62.10 -77.46 24.98
C THR A 816 -63.04 -78.23 24.04
N GLY A 817 -63.13 -77.83 22.77
CA GLY A 817 -64.11 -78.35 21.82
C GLY A 817 -63.65 -79.53 20.96
N ASP A 818 -64.64 -80.25 20.42
CA ASP A 818 -64.49 -81.20 19.31
C ASP A 818 -64.15 -80.48 17.99
N LYS A 819 -63.70 -81.23 16.96
CA LYS A 819 -63.26 -80.71 15.65
C LYS A 819 -64.22 -79.65 15.08
N ILE A 820 -63.70 -78.45 14.84
CA ILE A 820 -64.37 -77.37 14.10
C ILE A 820 -63.82 -77.30 12.66
N ALA A 821 -64.69 -77.01 11.69
CA ALA A 821 -64.33 -77.02 10.26
C ALA A 821 -63.63 -75.74 9.78
N ASN A 822 -63.82 -74.61 10.48
CA ASN A 822 -63.24 -73.31 10.14
C ASN A 822 -62.70 -72.64 11.41
N ASP A 823 -61.72 -71.74 11.24
CA ASP A 823 -61.18 -70.92 12.32
C ASP A 823 -62.28 -70.03 12.93
N ILE A 824 -62.31 -69.96 14.26
CA ILE A 824 -63.20 -69.07 15.01
C ILE A 824 -62.37 -68.13 15.89
N THR A 825 -62.68 -66.84 15.87
CA THR A 825 -62.08 -65.88 16.80
C THR A 825 -62.97 -65.73 18.03
N ILE A 826 -62.41 -65.97 19.21
CA ILE A 826 -63.08 -65.88 20.49
C ILE A 826 -62.54 -64.66 21.22
N THR A 827 -63.42 -63.74 21.59
CA THR A 827 -63.08 -62.63 22.49
C THR A 827 -63.15 -63.14 23.93
N VAL A 828 -61.99 -63.14 24.59
CA VAL A 828 -61.83 -63.49 26.00
C VAL A 828 -61.95 -62.22 26.84
N TYR A 829 -62.87 -62.21 27.78
CA TYR A 829 -63.04 -61.12 28.74
C TYR A 829 -62.33 -61.47 30.05
N ALA A 830 -61.23 -60.77 30.35
CA ALA A 830 -60.43 -60.97 31.55
C ALA A 830 -60.85 -59.99 32.64
N GLN A 831 -61.11 -60.51 33.84
CA GLN A 831 -61.34 -59.75 35.06
C GLN A 831 -60.23 -60.07 36.05
N PHE A 832 -59.66 -59.06 36.68
CA PHE A 832 -58.63 -59.23 37.71
C PHE A 832 -58.65 -58.04 38.66
N THR A 833 -58.09 -58.22 39.86
CA THR A 833 -57.99 -57.16 40.86
C THR A 833 -56.55 -56.68 40.94
N VAL A 834 -56.34 -55.36 40.91
CA VAL A 834 -55.02 -54.74 41.19
C VAL A 834 -55.21 -53.73 42.30
N ASN A 835 -54.41 -53.83 43.36
CA ASN A 835 -54.46 -52.92 44.51
C ASN A 835 -55.87 -52.73 45.12
N GLY A 836 -56.70 -53.78 45.11
CA GLY A 836 -58.04 -53.76 45.68
C GLY A 836 -59.16 -53.30 44.72
N GLU A 837 -58.84 -53.00 43.46
CA GLU A 837 -59.83 -52.59 42.45
C GLU A 837 -59.99 -53.62 41.34
N THR A 838 -61.24 -53.87 40.94
CA THR A 838 -61.57 -54.80 39.86
C THR A 838 -61.40 -54.14 38.49
N ILE A 839 -60.45 -54.66 37.72
CA ILE A 839 -60.13 -54.27 36.34
C ILE A 839 -60.73 -55.27 35.37
N LYS A 840 -61.26 -54.74 34.26
CA LYS A 840 -61.99 -55.47 33.23
C LYS A 840 -61.39 -55.15 31.86
N LYS A 841 -60.87 -56.16 31.17
CA LYS A 841 -60.24 -56.05 29.85
C LYS A 841 -60.67 -57.21 28.95
N SER A 842 -60.30 -57.16 27.68
CA SER A 842 -60.55 -58.25 26.74
C SER A 842 -59.41 -58.39 25.73
N PHE A 843 -59.23 -59.59 25.20
CA PHE A 843 -58.31 -59.88 24.11
C PHE A 843 -58.89 -61.01 23.24
N ASN A 844 -58.35 -61.20 22.04
CA ASN A 844 -58.85 -62.22 21.12
C ASN A 844 -57.92 -63.42 21.06
N VAL A 845 -58.50 -64.61 20.96
CA VAL A 845 -57.80 -65.88 20.71
C VAL A 845 -58.49 -66.57 19.54
N THR A 846 -57.73 -67.00 18.55
CA THR A 846 -58.27 -67.74 17.40
C THR A 846 -58.16 -69.24 17.66
N VAL A 847 -59.27 -69.97 17.63
CA VAL A 847 -59.26 -71.43 17.62
C VAL A 847 -59.22 -71.87 16.17
N THR A 848 -58.13 -72.52 15.76
CA THR A 848 -57.94 -72.93 14.35
C THR A 848 -58.57 -74.30 14.10
N GLY A 849 -59.33 -74.41 13.02
CA GLY A 849 -59.99 -75.65 12.61
C GLY A 849 -58.99 -76.70 12.12
N ALA A 850 -59.42 -77.97 12.15
CA ALA A 850 -58.68 -79.07 11.57
C ALA A 850 -59.40 -79.51 10.29
N LEU A 851 -58.82 -79.17 9.13
CA LEU A 851 -59.15 -79.87 7.88
C LEU A 851 -58.56 -81.29 7.93
#